data_AF-A0A1X2GYT4-F1
#
_entry.id   AF-A0A1X2GYT4-F1
#
_cell.length_a   1.000
_cell.length_b   1.000
_cell.length_c   1.000
_cell.angle_alpha   90.00
_cell.angle_beta   90.00
_cell.angle_gamma   90.00
#
_symmetry.space_group_name_H-M   'P 1'
#
loop_
_entity.id
_entity.type
_entity.pdbx_description
1 polymer ?
#
loop_
_entity_poly.entity_id
_entity_poly.type
_entity_poly.pdbx_seq_one_letter_code
_entity_poly.pdbx_strand_id
1 'polypeptide(L)'
;MVNRQSFQSKKQQTLASLSTSIPNLFNDAQQKNAVLTKQAVALRKIQETCCLNHPFVIGQPLDLDEQGEAAFNQEFLRNVNKILLRRRREAHADNIVRFIATFLNYTQKQDDPASDRNKKNQAPPDDGHTDDQPSQDPSSTNEDQDDINHERQPSPAEPIPSQDDDPMDEDMPETMSSRFVRVLMTYILKGHTAKSQTVRLRCCQIIALSVSCLGELDEDLYQQLKMVLFERVRDKEPSVRIQAANALSKLEISDEEPDPFDQMNISQKLIHLLRTDSSAEVRRVVILNLELNPTTLPHLIERARDTDALNRRLVFSHALHEHLDDFRTIPVPDLYRLIKWGLNDRDPSVREAATRMITGPWINQAGNNLLEFLERMDVMDMVNMETSEKMLTTLLEKRKDSLSLKFEDEFWQNLTPESVFLARFYIKVLIENEMDDKLEVVLPELTRLAFYIQHYNQLWQQASHDSEAHYEFIVGQLFEIGKNLDYADEVGRRKMYETLKTLALIPDIPEEYLEHIADLLSLVAMDEPDYTRMIVDIIGDIQDAVEPDDTDFDGRNKRLRFDDDVVIKVEEGDEPDAAALSIMYGRLKCLTLCKFMLQRCELSLNNNTSIYGILNDMVIPAVQNSEALLREEGLHCLGLACHLDKSVGIHNVPMFIKCVQSGHDELKNKALMTLFDLISKYGYHAIAEKSPDVRSVFEYCLDHDNEKLQATTTEGLAKVMLSRQLKDDEMLKLLTVLYFFPTTMENGSVQQCLTYFFPAYCHSNAENQQSMARIAVSAIQELVDTYLDLQEDEKMIDPKRISEMMADWTDPRQLVVPEQQETNKGVQGPMALEVVQVLVTCNKNDDGK
;
A
#
# COMPACT_ATOMS: atom_id res chain seq x y z
N MET A 1 57.02 49.00 9.71
CA MET A 1 56.15 50.20 9.49
C MET A 1 55.55 50.28 8.08
N VAL A 2 56.31 49.98 7.00
CA VAL A 2 55.84 50.09 5.59
C VAL A 2 54.60 49.21 5.26
N ASN A 3 54.55 47.96 5.76
CA ASN A 3 53.39 47.06 5.54
C ASN A 3 52.10 47.52 6.26
N ARG A 4 52.22 48.19 7.41
CA ARG A 4 51.05 48.69 8.17
C ARG A 4 50.39 49.89 7.47
N GLN A 5 51.20 50.82 6.96
CA GLN A 5 50.70 51.97 6.19
C GLN A 5 50.09 51.54 4.85
N SER A 6 50.70 50.58 4.16
CA SER A 6 50.14 50.03 2.92
C SER A 6 48.80 49.33 3.15
N PHE A 7 48.65 48.57 4.24
CA PHE A 7 47.38 47.91 4.56
C PHE A 7 46.28 48.92 4.94
N GLN A 8 46.61 49.92 5.76
CA GLN A 8 45.67 50.97 6.16
C GLN A 8 45.21 51.82 4.95
N SER A 9 46.09 52.11 4.00
CA SER A 9 45.71 52.75 2.73
C SER A 9 44.76 51.88 1.90
N LYS A 10 45.06 50.59 1.78
CA LYS A 10 44.20 49.62 1.09
C LYS A 10 42.83 49.47 1.76
N LYS A 11 42.80 49.49 3.10
CA LYS A 11 41.56 49.48 3.91
C LYS A 11 40.70 50.70 3.64
N GLN A 12 41.27 51.91 3.68
CA GLN A 12 40.54 53.14 3.35
C GLN A 12 39.97 53.13 1.92
N GLN A 13 40.75 52.65 0.93
CA GLN A 13 40.25 52.49 -0.44
C GLN A 13 39.11 51.47 -0.52
N THR A 14 39.24 50.34 0.18
CA THR A 14 38.22 49.28 0.20
C THR A 14 36.93 49.81 0.82
N LEU A 15 37.00 50.46 1.98
CA LEU A 15 35.86 51.09 2.66
C LEU A 15 35.17 52.14 1.78
N ALA A 16 35.93 52.99 1.08
CA ALA A 16 35.37 53.97 0.15
C ALA A 16 34.67 53.33 -1.06
N SER A 17 35.10 52.13 -1.47
CA SER A 17 34.56 51.41 -2.63
C SER A 17 33.43 50.43 -2.31
N LEU A 18 33.08 50.20 -1.04
CA LEU A 18 32.12 49.15 -0.63
C LEU A 18 30.79 49.21 -1.39
N SER A 19 30.26 50.42 -1.58
CA SER A 19 29.00 50.71 -2.29
C SER A 19 29.02 50.34 -3.78
N THR A 20 30.17 49.99 -4.33
CA THR A 20 30.35 49.53 -5.72
C THR A 20 30.86 48.09 -5.76
N SER A 21 31.86 47.78 -4.95
CA SER A 21 32.56 46.48 -4.92
C SER A 21 31.63 45.33 -4.51
N ILE A 22 30.86 45.46 -3.41
CA ILE A 22 29.94 44.39 -2.97
C ILE A 22 28.78 44.20 -3.96
N PRO A 23 28.06 45.25 -4.41
CA PRO A 23 27.01 45.08 -5.41
C PRO A 23 27.50 44.42 -6.71
N ASN A 24 28.73 44.68 -7.15
CA ASN A 24 29.30 44.03 -8.33
C ASN A 24 29.47 42.52 -8.12
N LEU A 25 29.96 42.08 -6.95
CA LEU A 25 30.04 40.65 -6.63
C LEU A 25 28.66 39.98 -6.61
N PHE A 26 27.65 40.65 -6.06
CA PHE A 26 26.26 40.17 -6.13
C PHE A 26 25.74 40.13 -7.57
N ASN A 27 26.05 41.14 -8.40
CA ASN A 27 25.66 41.14 -9.81
C ASN A 27 26.33 40.03 -10.64
N ASP A 28 27.55 39.65 -10.28
CA ASP A 28 28.25 38.52 -10.89
C ASP A 28 27.68 37.19 -10.38
N ALA A 29 27.38 37.09 -9.10
CA ALA A 29 26.85 35.88 -8.46
C ALA A 29 25.43 35.51 -8.96
N GLN A 30 24.61 36.49 -9.37
CA GLN A 30 23.25 36.21 -9.87
C GLN A 30 23.24 35.60 -11.28
N GLN A 31 24.36 35.61 -12.01
CA GLN A 31 24.45 35.06 -13.36
C GLN A 31 24.26 33.53 -13.36
N LYS A 32 23.67 32.99 -14.43
CA LYS A 32 23.33 31.55 -14.51
C LYS A 32 24.53 30.61 -14.34
N ASN A 33 25.70 31.01 -14.85
CA ASN A 33 26.93 30.21 -14.82
C ASN A 33 27.97 30.77 -13.83
N ALA A 34 27.52 31.51 -12.82
CA ALA A 34 28.43 32.12 -11.86
C ALA A 34 29.16 31.07 -11.03
N VAL A 35 30.48 31.18 -10.94
CA VAL A 35 31.30 30.39 -10.02
C VAL A 35 31.20 31.00 -8.63
N LEU A 36 30.20 30.58 -7.84
CA LEU A 36 29.86 31.19 -6.56
C LEU A 36 31.02 31.19 -5.56
N THR A 37 31.84 30.13 -5.56
CA THR A 37 33.04 30.02 -4.72
C THR A 37 34.06 31.11 -5.00
N LYS A 38 34.27 31.46 -6.28
CA LYS A 38 35.17 32.57 -6.66
C LYS A 38 34.68 33.90 -6.10
N GLN A 39 33.37 34.14 -6.16
CA GLN A 39 32.77 35.35 -5.60
C GLN A 39 32.84 35.37 -4.07
N ALA A 40 32.68 34.22 -3.42
CA ALA A 40 32.78 34.08 -1.96
C ALA A 40 34.21 34.40 -1.47
N VAL A 41 35.23 33.89 -2.17
CA VAL A 41 36.65 34.20 -1.89
C VAL A 41 36.93 35.70 -2.04
N ALA A 42 36.42 36.33 -3.11
CA ALA A 42 36.58 37.76 -3.33
C ALA A 42 35.89 38.58 -2.24
N LEU A 43 34.68 38.17 -1.83
CA LEU A 43 33.93 38.81 -0.76
C LEU A 43 34.64 38.67 0.60
N ARG A 44 35.22 37.50 0.90
CA ARG A 44 35.98 37.28 2.14
C ARG A 44 37.22 38.17 2.22
N LYS A 45 37.94 38.35 1.11
CA LYS A 45 39.07 39.31 1.07
C LYS A 45 38.65 40.75 1.38
N ILE A 46 37.46 41.15 0.93
CA ILE A 46 36.90 42.47 1.26
C ILE A 46 36.55 42.51 2.75
N GLN A 47 35.88 41.48 3.29
CA GLN A 47 35.53 41.37 4.70
C GLN A 47 36.78 41.48 5.59
N GLU A 48 37.83 40.69 5.33
CA GLU A 48 39.10 40.73 6.07
C GLU A 48 39.76 42.12 6.02
N THR A 49 39.77 42.74 4.85
CA THR A 49 40.39 44.08 4.67
C THR A 49 39.62 45.16 5.44
N CYS A 50 38.29 45.01 5.57
CA CYS A 50 37.44 45.94 6.31
C CYS A 50 37.48 45.72 7.82
N CYS A 51 37.35 44.47 8.27
CA CYS A 51 37.18 44.14 9.67
C CYS A 51 38.50 44.07 10.46
N LEU A 52 39.67 44.02 9.81
CA LEU A 52 40.95 43.93 10.51
C LEU A 52 41.69 45.27 10.49
N ASN A 53 42.40 45.60 11.58
CA ASN A 53 43.32 46.74 11.64
C ASN A 53 44.68 46.44 11.00
N HIS A 54 45.04 45.16 10.95
CA HIS A 54 46.27 44.64 10.36
C HIS A 54 45.98 43.43 9.46
N PRO A 55 46.87 43.10 8.50
CA PRO A 55 46.70 41.90 7.71
C PRO A 55 46.49 40.68 8.62
N PHE A 56 45.58 39.78 8.24
CA PHE A 56 45.39 38.54 8.96
C PHE A 56 46.72 37.77 9.06
N VAL A 57 47.14 37.45 10.28
CA VAL A 57 48.32 36.63 10.56
C VAL A 57 47.86 35.42 11.36
N ILE A 58 48.13 34.23 10.82
CA ILE A 58 47.77 32.95 11.41
C ILE A 58 48.41 32.84 12.81
N GLY A 59 47.61 32.50 13.83
CA GLY A 59 48.06 32.30 15.21
C GLY A 59 48.21 33.58 16.06
N GLN A 60 47.77 34.74 15.57
CA GLN A 60 47.67 35.97 16.38
C GLN A 60 46.20 36.32 16.69
N PRO A 61 45.91 36.92 17.86
CA PRO A 61 44.57 37.41 18.16
C PRO A 61 44.10 38.43 17.11
N LEU A 62 42.83 38.32 16.71
CA LEU A 62 42.23 39.21 15.73
C LEU A 62 42.17 40.65 16.27
N ASP A 63 42.85 41.58 15.60
CA ASP A 63 42.74 43.03 15.87
C ASP A 63 41.60 43.62 15.02
N LEU A 64 40.39 43.59 15.58
CA LEU A 64 39.15 43.94 14.88
C LEU A 64 38.88 45.45 14.85
N ASP A 65 38.35 45.92 13.72
CA ASP A 65 37.78 47.25 13.54
C ASP A 65 36.26 47.17 13.44
N GLU A 66 35.60 47.50 14.54
CA GLU A 66 34.14 47.48 14.65
C GLU A 66 33.46 48.40 13.63
N GLN A 67 34.07 49.54 13.27
CA GLN A 67 33.47 50.46 12.30
C GLN A 67 33.57 49.90 10.88
N GLY A 68 34.72 49.33 10.53
CA GLY A 68 34.93 48.65 9.25
C GLY A 68 34.05 47.42 9.09
N GLU A 69 33.90 46.63 10.15
CA GLU A 69 32.99 45.48 10.20
C GLU A 69 31.52 45.91 10.03
N ALA A 70 31.08 46.93 10.78
CA ALA A 70 29.72 47.46 10.66
C ALA A 70 29.42 47.98 9.25
N ALA A 71 30.38 48.66 8.61
CA ALA A 71 30.24 49.16 7.24
C ALA A 71 30.10 48.02 6.21
N PHE A 72 30.91 46.96 6.35
CA PHE A 72 30.79 45.77 5.50
C PHE A 72 29.43 45.09 5.69
N ASN A 73 29.04 44.84 6.94
CA ASN A 73 27.77 44.19 7.28
C ASN A 73 26.57 44.98 6.74
N GLN A 74 26.57 46.30 6.91
CA GLN A 74 25.50 47.16 6.41
C GLN A 74 25.36 47.09 4.89
N GLU A 75 26.46 47.14 4.14
CA GLU A 75 26.40 47.07 2.67
C GLU A 75 26.07 45.65 2.18
N PHE A 76 26.52 44.60 2.86
CA PHE A 76 26.08 43.23 2.57
C PHE A 76 24.56 43.09 2.75
N LEU A 77 24.02 43.49 3.90
CA LEU A 77 22.59 43.43 4.22
C LEU A 77 21.74 44.28 3.27
N ARG A 78 22.26 45.44 2.82
CA ARG A 78 21.61 46.26 1.79
C ARG A 78 21.40 45.50 0.48
N ASN A 79 22.34 44.64 0.10
CA ASN A 79 22.20 43.81 -1.10
C ASN A 79 21.27 42.61 -0.87
N VAL A 80 21.28 42.01 0.32
CA VAL A 80 20.29 40.99 0.74
C VAL A 80 18.86 41.52 0.65
N ASN A 81 18.60 42.75 1.12
CA ASN A 81 17.26 43.36 1.07
C ASN A 81 16.66 43.43 -0.34
N LYS A 82 17.49 43.60 -1.39
CA LYS A 82 17.03 43.62 -2.78
C LYS A 82 16.48 42.26 -3.23
N ILE A 83 16.95 41.17 -2.61
CA ILE A 83 16.58 39.79 -2.91
C ILE A 83 15.35 39.37 -2.11
N LEU A 84 15.19 39.87 -0.88
CA LEU A 84 14.03 39.56 -0.03
C LEU A 84 12.68 39.93 -0.68
N LEU A 85 12.67 40.87 -1.63
CA LEU A 85 11.47 41.29 -2.37
C LEU A 85 11.22 40.51 -3.68
N ARG A 86 12.09 39.56 -4.05
CA ARG A 86 12.05 38.82 -5.33
C ARG A 86 11.28 37.51 -5.23
N ARG A 87 10.34 37.29 -6.16
CA ARG A 87 9.36 36.20 -6.09
C ARG A 87 10.01 34.83 -6.29
N ARG A 88 9.29 33.75 -5.93
CA ARG A 88 9.71 32.35 -6.18
C ARG A 88 9.98 32.12 -7.67
N ARG A 89 10.91 31.22 -8.00
CA ARG A 89 11.32 30.84 -9.37
C ARG A 89 12.06 31.92 -10.18
N GLU A 90 12.51 32.99 -9.54
CA GLU A 90 13.48 33.91 -10.14
C GLU A 90 14.90 33.37 -9.96
N ALA A 91 15.45 32.75 -11.01
CA ALA A 91 16.75 32.08 -10.98
C ALA A 91 17.89 32.97 -10.44
N HIS A 92 17.86 34.27 -10.75
CA HIS A 92 18.82 35.25 -10.23
C HIS A 92 18.78 35.37 -8.71
N ALA A 93 17.58 35.42 -8.12
CA ALA A 93 17.42 35.48 -6.68
C ALA A 93 17.84 34.16 -6.02
N ASP A 94 17.49 33.01 -6.60
CA ASP A 94 17.91 31.69 -6.09
C ASP A 94 19.44 31.53 -6.12
N ASN A 95 20.10 32.02 -7.16
CA ASN A 95 21.56 32.04 -7.26
C ASN A 95 22.19 32.90 -6.15
N ILE A 96 21.58 34.04 -5.80
CA ILE A 96 22.09 34.89 -4.71
C ILE A 96 21.88 34.25 -3.35
N VAL A 97 20.74 33.60 -3.10
CA VAL A 97 20.56 32.87 -1.84
C VAL A 97 21.61 31.75 -1.72
N ARG A 98 21.88 31.00 -2.80
CA ARG A 98 22.97 30.01 -2.83
C ARG A 98 24.35 30.64 -2.64
N PHE A 99 24.58 31.83 -3.18
CA PHE A 99 25.82 32.58 -2.98
C PHE A 99 26.04 32.93 -1.50
N ILE A 100 24.99 33.39 -0.81
CA ILE A 100 25.05 33.69 0.64
C ILE A 100 25.44 32.43 1.42
N ALA A 101 24.76 31.30 1.20
CA ALA A 101 25.08 30.03 1.86
C ALA A 101 26.52 29.55 1.53
N THR A 102 26.94 29.70 0.27
CA THR A 102 28.31 29.36 -0.17
C THR A 102 29.35 30.23 0.53
N PHE A 103 29.07 31.52 0.72
CA PHE A 103 29.93 32.43 1.44
C PHE A 103 30.07 32.01 2.91
N LEU A 104 28.95 31.76 3.61
CA LEU A 104 28.97 31.31 5.01
C LEU A 104 29.76 30.01 5.19
N ASN A 105 29.54 29.02 4.33
CA ASN A 105 30.29 27.77 4.35
C ASN A 105 31.80 27.99 4.12
N TYR A 106 32.15 28.85 3.16
CA TYR A 106 33.55 29.18 2.89
C TYR A 106 34.22 29.88 4.08
N THR A 107 33.54 30.84 4.72
CA THR A 107 34.11 31.58 5.85
C THR A 107 34.29 30.69 7.07
N GLN A 108 33.33 29.81 7.38
CA GLN A 108 33.48 28.84 8.47
C GLN A 108 34.66 27.88 8.24
N LYS A 109 34.83 27.36 7.03
CA LYS A 109 35.99 26.51 6.68
C LYS A 109 37.34 27.22 6.75
N GLN A 110 37.37 28.54 6.60
CA GLN A 110 38.60 29.33 6.72
C GLN A 110 39.00 29.54 8.18
N ASP A 111 38.01 29.63 9.07
CA ASP A 111 38.22 29.89 10.50
C ASP A 111 38.37 28.59 11.32
N ASP A 112 38.10 27.42 10.71
CA ASP A 112 38.31 26.10 11.33
C ASP A 112 39.83 25.80 11.51
N PRO A 113 40.28 25.59 12.76
CA PRO A 113 41.69 25.32 13.08
C PRO A 113 42.22 24.01 12.46
N ALA A 114 41.36 23.06 12.06
CA ALA A 114 41.77 21.83 11.37
C ALA A 114 42.23 22.08 9.92
N SER A 115 41.76 23.16 9.29
CA SER A 115 42.13 23.53 7.92
C SER A 115 43.62 23.92 7.77
N ASP A 116 44.31 24.21 8.88
CA ASP A 116 45.72 24.58 8.95
C ASP A 116 46.70 23.41 8.77
N ARG A 117 46.30 22.17 9.08
CA ARG A 117 47.19 20.99 8.89
C ARG A 117 47.46 20.70 7.41
N ASN A 118 46.49 20.96 6.54
CA ASN A 118 46.61 20.71 5.10
C ASN A 118 47.42 21.78 4.35
N LYS A 119 47.53 23.02 4.88
CA LYS A 119 48.32 24.09 4.25
C LYS A 119 49.82 24.02 4.59
N LYS A 120 50.20 23.49 5.76
CA LYS A 120 51.62 23.30 6.13
C LYS A 120 52.35 22.22 5.32
N ASN A 121 51.63 21.29 4.70
CA ASN A 121 52.21 20.24 3.84
C ASN A 121 52.41 20.67 2.37
N GLN A 122 52.18 21.94 2.04
CA GLN A 122 52.40 22.50 0.69
C GLN A 122 53.28 23.75 0.76
N ALA A 123 54.54 23.59 1.18
CA ALA A 123 55.59 24.58 0.93
C ALA A 123 56.59 23.98 -0.08
N PRO A 124 57.09 24.77 -1.07
CA PRO A 124 58.06 24.28 -2.04
C PRO A 124 59.44 24.08 -1.38
N PRO A 125 60.26 23.13 -1.85
CA PRO A 125 61.60 22.95 -1.30
C PRO A 125 62.50 24.11 -1.70
N ASP A 126 63.28 24.60 -0.74
CA ASP A 126 64.29 25.65 -0.91
C ASP A 126 65.56 25.02 -1.51
N ASP A 127 66.04 25.59 -2.62
CA ASP A 127 67.23 25.13 -3.34
C ASP A 127 68.50 25.75 -2.76
N GLY A 128 69.51 24.91 -2.49
CA GLY A 128 70.92 25.34 -2.49
C GLY A 128 71.85 24.61 -1.52
N HIS A 129 72.44 23.47 -1.92
CA HIS A 129 73.79 23.40 -2.50
C HIS A 129 74.33 21.95 -2.53
N THR A 130 74.60 21.48 -3.75
CA THR A 130 75.72 20.63 -4.22
C THR A 130 76.46 19.72 -3.24
N ASP A 131 76.43 18.40 -3.46
CA ASP A 131 77.58 17.66 -4.01
C ASP A 131 77.27 16.18 -4.37
N ASP A 132 77.76 15.81 -5.56
CA ASP A 132 78.28 14.52 -6.04
C ASP A 132 77.56 13.15 -5.91
N GLN A 133 77.21 12.62 -7.11
CA GLN A 133 77.47 11.25 -7.61
C GLN A 133 76.61 10.05 -7.11
N PRO A 134 76.56 8.90 -7.83
CA PRO A 134 75.51 8.66 -8.83
C PRO A 134 74.65 7.42 -8.54
N SER A 135 73.54 7.37 -9.29
CA SER A 135 72.69 6.22 -9.62
C SER A 135 73.23 4.81 -9.39
N GLN A 136 72.42 3.97 -8.71
CA GLN A 136 72.10 2.61 -9.16
C GLN A 136 70.78 2.10 -8.52
N ASP A 137 69.85 1.75 -9.41
CA ASP A 137 68.67 0.90 -9.24
C ASP A 137 69.12 -0.59 -9.17
N PRO A 138 68.23 -1.59 -9.04
CA PRO A 138 67.18 -1.87 -8.06
C PRO A 138 67.37 -3.30 -7.47
N SER A 139 66.31 -3.86 -6.88
CA SER A 139 66.01 -5.30 -6.61
C SER A 139 66.03 -5.68 -5.13
N SER A 140 64.85 -6.06 -4.61
CA SER A 140 64.51 -7.43 -4.20
C SER A 140 64.86 -7.65 -2.73
N THR A 141 64.16 -8.38 -1.88
CA THR A 141 62.96 -9.24 -1.88
C THR A 141 62.91 -9.75 -0.44
N ASN A 142 61.76 -10.26 -0.01
CA ASN A 142 61.67 -11.38 0.95
C ASN A 142 61.96 -11.05 2.43
N GLU A 143 61.36 -11.70 3.42
CA GLU A 143 60.41 -12.82 3.50
C GLU A 143 60.00 -12.91 4.97
N ASP A 144 58.81 -13.49 5.19
CA ASP A 144 58.46 -14.49 6.21
C ASP A 144 58.71 -14.18 7.71
N GLN A 145 57.62 -14.08 8.47
CA GLN A 145 56.99 -15.15 9.28
C GLN A 145 57.60 -15.23 10.68
N ASP A 146 56.76 -15.09 11.69
CA ASP A 146 56.41 -16.23 12.55
C ASP A 146 55.40 -15.79 13.61
N ASP A 147 54.22 -16.40 13.53
CA ASP A 147 53.28 -16.58 14.64
C ASP A 147 53.89 -17.53 15.70
N ILE A 148 53.41 -17.43 16.95
CA ILE A 148 52.89 -18.55 17.76
C ILE A 148 52.69 -18.14 19.25
N ASN A 149 51.40 -18.17 19.62
CA ASN A 149 50.76 -18.69 20.84
C ASN A 149 50.89 -18.12 22.26
N HIS A 150 49.70 -17.71 22.71
CA HIS A 150 48.90 -18.20 23.86
C HIS A 150 49.15 -17.71 25.31
N GLU A 151 48.04 -17.14 25.81
CA GLU A 151 47.38 -17.37 27.10
C GLU A 151 47.98 -16.79 28.38
N ARG A 152 47.24 -15.83 28.97
CA ARG A 152 46.62 -15.95 30.30
C ARG A 152 45.69 -14.77 30.63
N GLN A 153 44.43 -15.07 30.94
CA GLN A 153 43.51 -14.29 31.80
C GLN A 153 43.67 -14.75 33.28
N PRO A 154 43.03 -14.14 34.31
CA PRO A 154 42.65 -12.73 34.55
C PRO A 154 42.89 -12.21 36.00
N SER A 155 42.71 -10.88 36.17
CA SER A 155 42.23 -10.10 37.36
C SER A 155 43.19 -9.84 38.56
N PRO A 156 42.96 -8.79 39.40
CA PRO A 156 41.89 -7.78 39.42
C PRO A 156 42.37 -6.31 39.46
N ALA A 157 41.41 -5.40 39.29
CA ALA A 157 41.57 -3.95 39.29
C ALA A 157 41.97 -3.33 40.65
N GLU A 158 42.75 -2.26 40.59
CA GLU A 158 42.75 -1.14 41.54
C GLU A 158 42.85 0.19 40.75
N PRO A 159 42.26 1.28 41.28
CA PRO A 159 41.70 2.37 40.49
C PRO A 159 42.75 3.40 40.05
N ILE A 160 42.73 3.75 38.77
CA ILE A 160 43.46 4.92 38.25
C ILE A 160 42.62 6.16 38.59
N PRO A 161 43.20 7.23 39.17
CA PRO A 161 42.46 8.40 39.59
C PRO A 161 41.82 9.10 38.40
N SER A 162 40.58 9.53 38.60
CA SER A 162 39.88 10.54 37.80
C SER A 162 40.79 11.74 37.53
N GLN A 163 41.22 11.89 36.28
CA GLN A 163 41.59 13.19 35.72
C GLN A 163 40.30 13.88 35.26
N ASP A 164 39.44 14.18 36.24
CA ASP A 164 38.54 15.33 36.13
C ASP A 164 39.40 16.54 36.52
N ASP A 165 39.88 17.26 35.51
CA ASP A 165 40.23 18.68 35.50
C ASP A 165 41.05 18.94 34.23
N ASP A 166 40.40 18.80 33.06
CA ASP A 166 40.83 19.48 31.85
C ASP A 166 40.10 20.84 31.86
N PRO A 167 40.76 21.97 32.17
CA PRO A 167 40.13 23.28 32.11
C PRO A 167 40.05 23.68 30.63
N MET A 168 39.03 23.20 29.93
CA MET A 168 38.77 23.56 28.52
C MET A 168 37.36 24.15 28.33
N ASP A 169 36.80 24.78 29.37
CA ASP A 169 35.79 25.85 29.24
C ASP A 169 36.50 27.23 29.10
N GLU A 170 37.57 27.31 28.30
CA GLU A 170 38.05 28.61 27.83
C GLU A 170 37.27 28.97 26.56
N ASP A 171 36.38 29.96 26.68
CA ASP A 171 35.67 30.63 25.58
C ASP A 171 36.55 30.71 24.31
N MET A 172 36.29 29.83 23.34
CA MET A 172 36.94 29.93 22.03
C MET A 172 36.69 31.34 21.49
N PRO A 173 37.75 32.10 21.14
CA PRO A 173 37.58 33.51 20.79
C PRO A 173 36.64 33.65 19.59
N GLU A 174 35.60 34.49 19.74
CA GLU A 174 34.62 34.78 18.67
C GLU A 174 35.35 35.04 17.34
N THR A 175 35.10 34.19 16.34
CA THR A 175 35.70 34.35 15.02
C THR A 175 34.97 35.45 14.24
N MET A 176 35.63 35.98 13.21
CA MET A 176 34.96 36.90 12.27
C MET A 176 33.71 36.27 11.63
N SER A 177 33.73 34.95 11.41
CA SER A 177 32.59 34.21 10.84
C SER A 177 31.44 34.08 11.82
N SER A 178 31.68 33.72 13.08
CA SER A 178 30.60 33.58 14.08
C SER A 178 29.90 34.92 14.34
N ARG A 179 30.66 36.02 14.44
CA ARG A 179 30.12 37.39 14.53
C ARG A 179 29.25 37.76 13.33
N PHE A 180 29.73 37.47 12.11
CA PHE A 180 28.96 37.74 10.89
C PHE A 180 27.68 36.90 10.80
N VAL A 181 27.75 35.60 11.13
CA VAL A 181 26.59 34.70 11.18
C VAL A 181 25.54 35.25 12.15
N ARG A 182 25.95 35.65 13.35
CA ARG A 182 25.05 36.26 14.35
C ARG A 182 24.35 37.50 13.78
N VAL A 183 25.10 38.45 13.23
CA VAL A 183 24.52 39.66 12.61
C VAL A 183 23.54 39.33 11.49
N LEU A 184 23.90 38.40 10.59
CA LEU A 184 23.06 38.02 9.48
C LEU A 184 21.79 37.29 9.94
N MET A 185 21.90 36.30 10.81
CA MET A 185 20.75 35.52 11.29
C MET A 185 19.80 36.40 12.09
N THR A 186 20.28 37.20 13.05
CA THR A 186 19.44 38.16 13.78
C THR A 186 18.75 39.15 12.84
N TYR A 187 19.39 39.54 11.73
CA TYR A 187 18.74 40.41 10.73
C TYR A 187 17.67 39.68 9.91
N ILE A 188 17.97 38.47 9.41
CA ILE A 188 17.04 37.67 8.59
C ILE A 188 15.81 37.25 9.39
N LEU A 189 15.99 36.87 10.66
CA LEU A 189 14.91 36.44 11.54
C LEU A 189 13.83 37.51 11.69
N LYS A 190 14.17 38.81 11.68
CA LYS A 190 13.18 39.92 11.71
C LYS A 190 12.17 39.88 10.56
N GLY A 191 12.53 39.26 9.43
CA GLY A 191 11.66 39.13 8.27
C GLY A 191 10.56 38.06 8.40
N HIS A 192 10.56 37.23 9.44
CA HIS A 192 9.62 36.10 9.57
C HIS A 192 8.15 36.52 9.69
N THR A 193 7.87 37.67 10.31
CA THR A 193 6.51 38.23 10.48
C THR A 193 6.12 39.22 9.37
N ALA A 194 6.93 39.36 8.32
CA ALA A 194 6.65 40.30 7.24
C ALA A 194 5.31 39.98 6.57
N LYS A 195 4.50 41.02 6.28
CA LYS A 195 3.22 40.86 5.54
C LYS A 195 3.44 40.27 4.15
N SER A 196 4.56 40.62 3.50
CA SER A 196 4.94 40.11 2.19
C SER A 196 5.37 38.64 2.29
N GLN A 197 4.61 37.76 1.63
CA GLN A 197 4.97 36.34 1.51
C GLN A 197 6.37 36.11 0.94
N THR A 198 6.79 36.96 0.01
CA THR A 198 8.09 36.86 -0.65
C THR A 198 9.25 37.06 0.33
N VAL A 199 9.10 38.00 1.25
CA VAL A 199 10.11 38.27 2.28
C VAL A 199 10.23 37.07 3.21
N ARG A 200 9.09 36.55 3.70
CA ARG A 200 9.07 35.35 4.57
C ARG A 200 9.72 34.15 3.88
N LEU A 201 9.37 33.92 2.61
CA LEU A 201 9.96 32.86 1.79
C LEU A 201 11.48 33.01 1.69
N ARG A 202 11.98 34.18 1.31
CA ARG A 202 13.41 34.39 1.09
C ARG A 202 14.21 34.33 2.38
N CYS A 203 13.66 34.82 3.50
CA CYS A 203 14.26 34.63 4.81
C CYS A 203 14.38 33.15 5.17
N CYS A 204 13.29 32.38 5.05
CA CYS A 204 13.31 30.94 5.33
C CYS A 204 14.25 30.18 4.37
N GLN A 205 14.33 30.58 3.11
CA GLN A 205 15.21 29.95 2.13
C GLN A 205 16.70 30.21 2.43
N ILE A 206 17.05 31.43 2.86
CA ILE A 206 18.41 31.75 3.32
C ILE A 206 18.75 30.88 4.53
N ILE A 207 17.84 30.79 5.50
CA ILE A 207 18.00 29.93 6.68
C ILE A 207 18.22 28.47 6.25
N ALA A 208 17.28 27.87 5.50
CA ALA A 208 17.31 26.47 5.11
C ALA A 208 18.58 26.05 4.34
N LEU A 209 19.13 26.94 3.52
CA LEU A 209 20.38 26.69 2.79
C LEU A 209 21.64 26.94 3.63
N SER A 210 21.52 27.68 4.73
CA SER A 210 22.67 28.06 5.57
C SER A 210 22.78 27.25 6.85
N VAL A 211 21.69 26.62 7.35
CA VAL A 211 21.63 25.90 8.65
C VAL A 211 22.82 24.97 8.87
N SER A 212 23.16 24.13 7.88
CA SER A 212 24.26 23.17 7.98
C SER A 212 25.67 23.79 7.99
N CYS A 213 25.77 25.12 7.86
CA CYS A 213 27.02 25.86 7.76
C CYS A 213 27.04 27.08 8.71
N LEU A 214 26.16 27.13 9.71
CA LEU A 214 26.15 28.22 10.69
C LEU A 214 27.29 28.12 11.71
N GLY A 215 27.81 26.91 11.95
CA GLY A 215 28.76 26.64 13.04
C GLY A 215 28.04 26.56 14.38
N GLU A 216 28.78 26.70 15.46
CA GLU A 216 28.21 26.85 16.81
C GLU A 216 27.46 28.17 16.91
N LEU A 217 26.20 28.10 17.36
CA LEU A 217 25.34 29.24 17.63
C LEU A 217 25.24 29.43 19.15
N ASP A 218 25.12 30.67 19.59
CA ASP A 218 24.69 30.93 20.96
C ASP A 218 23.27 30.40 21.19
N GLU A 219 22.99 29.93 22.41
CA GLU A 219 21.74 29.26 22.77
C GLU A 219 20.51 30.15 22.50
N ASP A 220 20.62 31.45 22.81
CA ASP A 220 19.54 32.42 22.59
C ASP A 220 19.18 32.55 21.10
N LEU A 221 20.17 32.59 20.22
CA LEU A 221 19.97 32.67 18.77
C LEU A 221 19.44 31.35 18.20
N TYR A 222 19.91 30.21 18.71
CA TYR A 222 19.41 28.90 18.35
C TYR A 222 17.91 28.76 18.68
N GLN A 223 17.52 29.10 19.91
CA GLN A 223 16.12 29.05 20.35
C GLN A 223 15.25 30.04 19.56
N GLN A 224 15.74 31.25 19.29
CA GLN A 224 15.02 32.20 18.43
C GLN A 224 14.82 31.65 17.00
N LEU A 225 15.85 31.04 16.42
CA LEU A 225 15.77 30.42 15.10
C LEU A 225 14.72 29.30 15.08
N LYS A 226 14.76 28.41 16.07
CA LYS A 226 13.81 27.30 16.24
C LYS A 226 12.37 27.79 16.36
N MET A 227 12.11 28.75 17.26
CA MET A 227 10.78 29.34 17.43
C MET A 227 10.23 29.95 16.14
N VAL A 228 11.08 30.69 15.42
CA VAL A 228 10.69 31.28 14.13
C VAL A 228 10.31 30.18 13.12
N LEU A 229 11.09 29.09 13.04
CA LEU A 229 10.80 27.98 12.14
C LEU A 229 9.51 27.25 12.52
N PHE A 230 9.24 27.05 13.81
CA PHE A 230 7.99 26.47 14.32
C PHE A 230 6.76 27.28 13.93
N GLU A 231 6.84 28.62 13.93
CA GLU A 231 5.76 29.43 13.38
C GLU A 231 5.65 29.29 11.86
N ARG A 232 6.78 29.22 11.15
CA ARG A 232 6.79 29.24 9.67
C ARG A 232 6.37 27.93 9.03
N VAL A 233 6.47 26.79 9.72
CA VAL A 233 5.85 25.54 9.22
C VAL A 233 4.32 25.61 9.18
N ARG A 234 3.71 26.57 9.88
CA ARG A 234 2.27 26.86 9.83
C ARG A 234 1.94 28.08 8.96
N ASP A 235 2.86 28.53 8.10
CA ASP A 235 2.60 29.68 7.23
C ASP A 235 1.46 29.40 6.24
N LYS A 236 0.70 30.45 5.90
CA LYS A 236 -0.39 30.35 4.92
C LYS A 236 0.12 29.88 3.54
N GLU A 237 1.35 30.25 3.19
CA GLU A 237 1.93 29.95 1.89
C GLU A 237 2.74 28.64 1.92
N PRO A 238 2.41 27.63 1.10
CA PRO A 238 3.15 26.37 1.05
C PRO A 238 4.64 26.55 0.77
N SER A 239 5.00 27.54 -0.06
CA SER A 239 6.40 27.79 -0.40
C SER A 239 7.26 28.19 0.80
N VAL A 240 6.69 28.86 1.80
CA VAL A 240 7.37 29.20 3.05
C VAL A 240 7.49 27.96 3.92
N ARG A 241 6.40 27.19 4.07
CA ARG A 241 6.37 25.94 4.83
C ARG A 241 7.41 24.94 4.35
N ILE A 242 7.60 24.81 3.03
CA ILE A 242 8.67 23.98 2.43
C ILE A 242 10.06 24.36 2.96
N GLN A 243 10.39 25.65 2.96
CA GLN A 243 11.72 26.08 3.42
C GLN A 243 11.87 25.92 4.93
N ALA A 244 10.81 26.19 5.70
CA ALA A 244 10.82 25.99 7.14
C ALA A 244 11.00 24.51 7.52
N ALA A 245 10.25 23.60 6.87
CA ALA A 245 10.38 22.15 7.08
C ALA A 245 11.79 21.64 6.72
N ASN A 246 12.36 22.10 5.60
CA ASN A 246 13.74 21.77 5.19
C ASN A 246 14.82 22.32 6.16
N ALA A 247 14.56 23.46 6.80
CA ALA A 247 15.46 23.98 7.82
C ALA A 247 15.36 23.13 9.10
N LEU A 248 14.14 22.81 9.54
CA LEU A 248 13.89 21.99 10.74
C LEU A 248 14.44 20.57 10.61
N SER A 249 14.29 19.91 9.46
CA SER A 249 14.83 18.56 9.25
C SER A 249 16.34 18.49 9.40
N LYS A 250 17.06 19.61 9.22
CA LYS A 250 18.51 19.69 9.45
C LYS A 250 18.89 19.97 10.89
N LEU A 251 17.94 20.41 11.71
CA LEU A 251 18.10 20.65 13.15
C LEU A 251 17.65 19.45 13.99
N GLU A 252 16.88 18.52 13.41
CA GLU A 252 16.29 17.34 14.09
C GLU A 252 17.33 16.52 14.88
N ILE A 253 18.54 16.35 14.34
CA ILE A 253 19.60 15.52 14.95
C ILE A 253 20.13 16.13 16.27
N SER A 254 19.92 17.41 16.51
CA SER A 254 20.59 18.15 17.59
C SER A 254 19.68 18.54 18.74
N ASP A 255 18.36 18.26 18.68
CA ASP A 255 17.40 18.94 19.54
C ASP A 255 16.07 18.19 19.76
N GLU A 256 15.95 17.59 20.94
CA GLU A 256 14.73 16.94 21.42
C GLU A 256 13.80 17.88 22.21
N GLU A 257 14.18 19.14 22.43
CA GLU A 257 13.41 20.04 23.29
C GLU A 257 12.05 20.36 22.64
N PRO A 258 10.94 20.20 23.39
CA PRO A 258 9.60 20.44 22.85
C PRO A 258 9.31 21.94 22.70
N ASP A 259 8.49 22.29 21.72
CA ASP A 259 7.91 23.62 21.59
C ASP A 259 7.00 23.94 22.80
N PRO A 260 7.19 25.07 23.49
CA PRO A 260 6.31 25.48 24.59
C PRO A 260 4.82 25.61 24.22
N PHE A 261 4.49 25.81 22.94
CA PHE A 261 3.12 26.05 22.48
C PHE A 261 2.29 24.77 22.33
N ASP A 262 2.82 23.73 21.69
CA ASP A 262 2.11 22.47 21.42
C ASP A 262 2.77 21.24 22.03
N GLN A 263 3.88 21.41 22.77
CA GLN A 263 4.67 20.35 23.38
C GLN A 263 5.25 19.35 22.38
N MET A 264 5.33 19.72 21.09
CA MET A 264 5.88 18.87 20.06
C MET A 264 7.35 19.21 19.81
N ASN A 265 8.20 18.18 19.72
CA ASN A 265 9.57 18.35 19.25
C ASN A 265 9.63 18.47 17.71
N ILE A 266 10.83 18.63 17.15
CA ILE A 266 11.05 18.82 15.71
C ILE A 266 10.48 17.63 14.92
N SER A 267 10.85 16.41 15.29
CA SER A 267 10.42 15.17 14.60
C SER A 267 8.89 15.04 14.57
N GLN A 268 8.25 15.26 15.72
CA GLN A 268 6.79 15.21 15.84
C GLN A 268 6.10 16.27 14.97
N LYS A 269 6.65 17.49 14.86
CA LYS A 269 6.11 18.52 13.96
C LYS A 269 6.27 18.13 12.49
N LEU A 270 7.40 17.53 12.12
CA LEU A 270 7.61 17.03 10.75
C LEU A 270 6.62 15.90 10.42
N ILE A 271 6.41 14.95 11.33
CA ILE A 271 5.37 13.90 11.20
C ILE A 271 3.98 14.53 11.09
N HIS A 272 3.67 15.56 11.87
CA HIS A 272 2.39 16.27 11.77
C HIS A 272 2.19 16.86 10.37
N LEU A 273 3.19 17.59 9.84
CA LEU A 273 3.15 18.12 8.47
C LEU A 273 3.00 17.01 7.43
N LEU A 274 3.71 15.89 7.61
CA LEU A 274 3.64 14.74 6.72
C LEU A 274 2.20 14.21 6.59
N ARG A 275 1.43 14.22 7.68
CA ARG A 275 0.07 13.66 7.73
C ARG A 275 -1.02 14.68 7.37
N THR A 276 -0.89 15.94 7.81
CA THR A 276 -1.98 16.92 7.77
C THR A 276 -1.82 18.02 6.73
N ASP A 277 -0.62 18.26 6.21
CA ASP A 277 -0.39 19.38 5.30
C ASP A 277 -1.14 19.18 3.97
N SER A 278 -1.91 20.18 3.55
CA SER A 278 -2.67 20.14 2.29
C SER A 278 -1.79 20.14 1.03
N SER A 279 -0.56 20.66 1.11
CA SER A 279 0.34 20.76 -0.04
C SER A 279 1.22 19.52 -0.19
N ALA A 280 1.10 18.87 -1.35
CA ALA A 280 1.95 17.72 -1.70
C ALA A 280 3.45 18.07 -1.66
N GLU A 281 3.85 19.28 -2.08
CA GLU A 281 5.26 19.71 -2.05
C GLU A 281 5.82 19.84 -0.63
N VAL A 282 5.01 20.21 0.37
CA VAL A 282 5.46 20.29 1.76
C VAL A 282 5.68 18.88 2.32
N ARG A 283 4.68 17.98 2.16
CA ARG A 283 4.80 16.57 2.56
C ARG A 283 6.02 15.92 1.92
N ARG A 284 6.27 16.21 0.65
CA ARG A 284 7.44 15.71 -0.10
C ARG A 284 8.76 16.08 0.52
N VAL A 285 8.90 17.33 0.96
CA VAL A 285 10.14 17.80 1.58
C VAL A 285 10.39 17.05 2.87
N VAL A 286 9.34 16.75 3.63
CA VAL A 286 9.45 15.90 4.82
C VAL A 286 9.85 14.47 4.43
N ILE A 287 9.22 13.84 3.43
CA ILE A 287 9.60 12.48 2.95
C ILE A 287 11.09 12.40 2.59
N LEU A 288 11.64 13.45 1.98
CA LEU A 288 13.03 13.46 1.52
C LEU A 288 14.07 13.69 2.62
N ASN A 289 13.68 14.24 3.77
CA ASN A 289 14.63 14.70 4.80
C ASN A 289 14.33 14.19 6.21
N LEU A 290 13.18 13.56 6.45
CA LEU A 290 12.85 12.97 7.76
C LEU A 290 13.77 11.79 8.01
N GLU A 291 14.38 11.75 9.19
CA GLU A 291 15.24 10.65 9.60
C GLU A 291 14.44 9.34 9.69
N LEU A 292 15.04 8.23 9.24
CA LEU A 292 14.42 6.92 9.26
C LEU A 292 14.78 6.18 10.54
N ASN A 293 13.81 5.97 11.41
CA ASN A 293 13.94 5.22 12.65
C ASN A 293 12.63 4.49 12.98
N PRO A 294 12.58 3.60 13.99
CA PRO A 294 11.37 2.84 14.31
C PRO A 294 10.13 3.70 14.61
N THR A 295 10.31 4.94 15.07
CA THR A 295 9.23 5.87 15.38
C THR A 295 8.71 6.60 14.14
N THR A 296 9.58 6.96 13.18
CA THR A 296 9.22 7.70 11.97
C THR A 296 8.81 6.79 10.81
N LEU A 297 9.31 5.56 10.75
CA LEU A 297 9.07 4.60 9.67
C LEU A 297 7.58 4.35 9.40
N PRO A 298 6.70 4.09 10.39
CA PRO A 298 5.28 3.86 10.13
C PRO A 298 4.62 5.05 9.40
N HIS A 299 5.01 6.28 9.77
CA HIS A 299 4.46 7.50 9.18
C HIS A 299 4.96 7.75 7.75
N LEU A 300 6.17 7.31 7.42
CA LEU A 300 6.68 7.31 6.05
C LEU A 300 5.97 6.25 5.20
N ILE A 301 5.72 5.06 5.75
CA ILE A 301 4.96 4.00 5.08
C ILE A 301 3.53 4.44 4.77
N GLU A 302 2.86 5.18 5.67
CA GLU A 302 1.54 5.77 5.38
C GLU A 302 1.53 6.61 4.10
N ARG A 303 2.67 7.23 3.72
CA ARG A 303 2.78 8.05 2.49
C ARG A 303 2.89 7.23 1.22
N ALA A 304 3.04 5.91 1.29
CA ALA A 304 2.86 5.03 0.14
C ALA A 304 1.42 5.10 -0.42
N ARG A 305 0.47 5.70 0.31
CA ARG A 305 -0.91 6.00 -0.10
C ARG A 305 -1.23 7.49 -0.19
N ASP A 306 -0.21 8.35 -0.32
CA ASP A 306 -0.39 9.78 -0.52
C ASP A 306 -1.23 10.07 -1.79
N THR A 307 -2.03 11.14 -1.77
CA THR A 307 -2.84 11.56 -2.92
C THR A 307 -1.98 11.94 -4.14
N ASP A 308 -0.76 12.43 -3.92
CA ASP A 308 0.22 12.78 -4.95
C ASP A 308 1.11 11.58 -5.34
N ALA A 309 1.13 11.24 -6.63
CA ALA A 309 1.88 10.10 -7.13
C ALA A 309 3.40 10.24 -6.94
N LEU A 310 3.94 11.47 -6.99
CA LEU A 310 5.38 11.68 -6.78
C LEU A 310 5.79 11.36 -5.34
N ASN A 311 4.95 11.73 -4.37
CA ASN A 311 5.17 11.42 -2.96
C ASN A 311 5.13 9.91 -2.72
N ARG A 312 4.13 9.20 -3.27
CA ARG A 312 4.08 7.72 -3.20
C ARG A 312 5.34 7.10 -3.78
N ARG A 313 5.79 7.57 -4.96
CA ARG A 313 7.01 7.09 -5.62
C ARG A 313 8.26 7.25 -4.75
N LEU A 314 8.40 8.40 -4.09
CA LEU A 314 9.58 8.71 -3.25
C LEU A 314 9.68 7.82 -2.01
N VAL A 315 8.57 7.31 -1.49
CA VAL A 315 8.63 6.30 -0.42
C VAL A 315 9.41 5.07 -0.92
N PHE A 316 9.07 4.55 -2.09
CA PHE A 316 9.75 3.38 -2.66
C PHE A 316 11.14 3.68 -3.21
N SER A 317 11.37 4.82 -3.86
CA SER A 317 12.63 5.10 -4.55
C SER A 317 13.69 5.79 -3.70
N HIS A 318 13.29 6.47 -2.62
CA HIS A 318 14.18 7.27 -1.77
C HIS A 318 14.21 6.72 -0.35
N ALA A 319 13.08 6.79 0.37
CA ALA A 319 13.03 6.42 1.78
C ALA A 319 13.39 4.94 2.02
N LEU A 320 12.78 4.03 1.25
CA LEU A 320 12.96 2.58 1.43
C LEU A 320 14.07 1.97 0.58
N HIS A 321 14.49 2.63 -0.51
CA HIS A 321 15.53 2.11 -1.40
C HIS A 321 16.92 2.67 -1.08
N GLU A 322 17.03 3.96 -0.75
CA GLU A 322 18.34 4.62 -0.53
C GLU A 322 18.71 4.73 0.96
N HIS A 323 17.72 4.82 1.86
CA HIS A 323 17.95 5.12 3.28
C HIS A 323 17.60 3.99 4.25
N LEU A 324 16.96 2.91 3.79
CA LEU A 324 16.68 1.75 4.62
C LEU A 324 17.82 0.74 4.51
N ASP A 325 18.49 0.47 5.63
CA ASP A 325 19.65 -0.43 5.67
C ASP A 325 19.27 -1.89 5.39
N ASP A 326 18.16 -2.38 5.98
CA ASP A 326 17.68 -3.75 5.83
C ASP A 326 16.14 -3.78 5.87
N PHE A 327 15.51 -4.36 4.83
CA PHE A 327 14.06 -4.51 4.74
C PHE A 327 13.46 -5.35 5.88
N ARG A 328 14.27 -6.22 6.52
CA ARG A 328 13.83 -7.08 7.63
C ARG A 328 13.42 -6.28 8.87
N THR A 329 13.83 -5.01 8.96
CA THR A 329 13.39 -4.08 10.02
C THR A 329 11.93 -3.66 9.89
N ILE A 330 11.33 -3.82 8.70
CA ILE A 330 9.92 -3.55 8.45
C ILE A 330 9.07 -4.70 9.03
N PRO A 331 8.03 -4.40 9.82
CA PRO A 331 7.05 -5.41 10.24
C PRO A 331 6.39 -6.10 9.04
N VAL A 332 6.17 -7.42 9.11
CA VAL A 332 5.58 -8.22 8.01
C VAL A 332 4.26 -7.63 7.47
N PRO A 333 3.31 -7.15 8.31
CA PRO A 333 2.08 -6.55 7.79
C PRO A 333 2.31 -5.31 6.93
N ASP A 334 3.31 -4.49 7.28
CA ASP A 334 3.63 -3.27 6.53
C ASP A 334 4.44 -3.59 5.27
N LEU A 335 5.26 -4.64 5.31
CA LEU A 335 5.96 -5.19 4.14
C LEU A 335 4.96 -5.60 3.06
N TYR A 336 3.93 -6.37 3.43
CA TYR A 336 2.86 -6.76 2.52
C TYR A 336 2.07 -5.57 1.98
N ARG A 337 1.73 -4.60 2.84
CA ARG A 337 1.06 -3.37 2.40
C ARG A 337 1.89 -2.60 1.38
N LEU A 338 3.20 -2.46 1.60
CA LEU A 338 4.10 -1.77 0.67
C LEU A 338 4.15 -2.46 -0.69
N ILE A 339 4.29 -3.79 -0.71
CA ILE A 339 4.31 -4.57 -1.95
C ILE A 339 2.95 -4.45 -2.66
N LYS A 340 1.86 -4.67 -1.93
CA LYS A 340 0.50 -4.59 -2.45
C LYS A 340 0.21 -3.21 -3.03
N TRP A 341 0.53 -2.13 -2.32
CA TRP A 341 0.28 -0.76 -2.79
C TRP A 341 1.21 -0.36 -3.93
N GLY A 342 2.49 -0.69 -3.84
CA GLY A 342 3.49 -0.33 -4.83
C GLY A 342 3.27 -1.03 -6.17
N LEU A 343 3.15 -2.36 -6.17
CA LEU A 343 2.99 -3.15 -7.39
C LEU A 343 1.59 -2.99 -8.02
N ASN A 344 0.56 -2.60 -7.24
CA ASN A 344 -0.79 -2.31 -7.74
C ASN A 344 -1.09 -0.81 -7.89
N ASP A 345 -0.09 0.08 -7.80
CA ASP A 345 -0.34 1.51 -7.94
C ASP A 345 -0.87 1.84 -9.34
N ARG A 346 -1.79 2.79 -9.44
CA ARG A 346 -2.36 3.24 -10.73
C ARG A 346 -1.31 3.99 -11.55
N ASP A 347 -0.37 4.68 -10.90
CA ASP A 347 0.70 5.43 -11.57
C ASP A 347 1.89 4.50 -11.96
N PRO A 348 2.26 4.43 -13.25
CA PRO A 348 3.35 3.57 -13.70
C PRO A 348 4.71 3.87 -13.05
N SER A 349 4.98 5.13 -12.71
CA SER A 349 6.26 5.53 -12.12
C SER A 349 6.40 5.06 -10.68
N VAL A 350 5.29 4.91 -9.96
CA VAL A 350 5.26 4.33 -8.61
C VAL A 350 5.48 2.81 -8.69
N ARG A 351 4.79 2.11 -9.61
CA ARG A 351 4.99 0.67 -9.84
C ARG A 351 6.44 0.32 -10.17
N GLU A 352 7.07 1.11 -11.05
CA GLU A 352 8.48 0.92 -11.41
C GLU A 352 9.43 1.21 -10.23
N ALA A 353 9.12 2.15 -9.34
CA ALA A 353 9.91 2.40 -8.14
C ALA A 353 9.83 1.22 -7.15
N ALA A 354 8.62 0.72 -6.88
CA ALA A 354 8.41 -0.45 -6.04
C ALA A 354 9.10 -1.70 -6.62
N THR A 355 9.00 -1.88 -7.94
CA THR A 355 9.66 -2.98 -8.66
C THR A 355 11.17 -2.94 -8.48
N ARG A 356 11.80 -1.77 -8.66
CA ARG A 356 13.26 -1.61 -8.48
C ARG A 356 13.72 -1.81 -7.04
N MET A 357 12.90 -1.43 -6.07
CA MET A 357 13.17 -1.70 -4.65
C MET A 357 13.22 -3.20 -4.35
N ILE A 358 12.23 -3.96 -4.80
CA ILE A 358 12.14 -5.41 -4.58
C ILE A 358 13.25 -6.15 -5.34
N THR A 359 13.44 -5.81 -6.62
CA THR A 359 14.39 -6.49 -7.53
C THR A 359 15.85 -6.06 -7.36
N GLY A 360 16.10 -5.03 -6.54
CA GLY A 360 17.42 -4.47 -6.24
C GLY A 360 17.81 -4.69 -4.78
N PRO A 361 17.70 -3.66 -3.91
CA PRO A 361 18.22 -3.72 -2.55
C PRO A 361 17.66 -4.87 -1.71
N TRP A 362 16.36 -5.16 -1.78
CA TRP A 362 15.74 -6.15 -0.88
C TRP A 362 16.20 -7.58 -1.16
N ILE A 363 16.23 -7.98 -2.44
CA ILE A 363 16.69 -9.31 -2.80
C ILE A 363 18.21 -9.46 -2.63
N ASN A 364 18.97 -8.37 -2.77
CA ASN A 364 20.40 -8.35 -2.45
C ASN A 364 20.64 -8.51 -0.95
N GLN A 365 19.82 -7.88 -0.11
CA GLN A 365 19.84 -8.04 1.35
C GLN A 365 19.54 -9.48 1.74
N ALA A 366 18.67 -10.20 1.01
CA ALA A 366 18.43 -11.64 1.14
C ALA A 366 19.46 -12.54 0.43
N GLY A 367 20.70 -12.07 0.25
CA GLY A 367 21.79 -12.88 -0.32
C GLY A 367 21.55 -13.37 -1.75
N ASN A 368 20.64 -12.74 -2.50
CA ASN A 368 20.13 -13.22 -3.78
C ASN A 368 19.45 -14.60 -3.74
N ASN A 369 19.02 -15.05 -2.56
CA ASN A 369 18.32 -16.31 -2.35
C ASN A 369 16.80 -16.07 -2.26
N LEU A 370 16.05 -16.68 -3.18
CA LEU A 370 14.58 -16.55 -3.21
C LEU A 370 13.91 -17.22 -2.01
N LEU A 371 14.46 -18.33 -1.50
CA LEU A 371 13.90 -19.01 -0.33
C LEU A 371 14.07 -18.15 0.93
N GLU A 372 15.28 -17.62 1.17
CA GLU A 372 15.53 -16.69 2.29
C GLU A 372 14.64 -15.44 2.20
N PHE A 373 14.37 -14.96 0.99
CA PHE A 373 13.47 -13.84 0.78
C PHE A 373 12.00 -14.20 1.12
N LEU A 374 11.54 -15.38 0.72
CA LEU A 374 10.18 -15.88 0.98
C LEU A 374 9.95 -16.25 2.46
N GLU A 375 10.96 -16.78 3.14
CA GLU A 375 10.91 -17.06 4.60
C GLU A 375 10.56 -15.79 5.38
N ARG A 376 11.02 -14.62 4.90
CA ARG A 376 10.71 -13.34 5.54
C ARG A 376 9.31 -12.82 5.20
N MET A 377 8.70 -13.29 4.12
CA MET A 377 7.38 -12.86 3.67
C MET A 377 6.24 -13.51 4.45
N ASP A 378 6.42 -14.67 5.08
CA ASP A 378 5.31 -15.45 5.66
C ASP A 378 4.28 -15.85 4.58
N VAL A 379 4.73 -16.73 3.67
CA VAL A 379 3.95 -17.18 2.49
C VAL A 379 2.72 -18.03 2.83
N MET A 380 2.60 -18.44 4.10
CA MET A 380 1.48 -19.24 4.59
C MET A 380 0.23 -18.41 4.85
N ASP A 381 0.35 -17.08 4.91
CA ASP A 381 -0.80 -16.19 5.06
C ASP A 381 -1.61 -16.12 3.75
N MET A 382 -2.74 -16.84 3.73
CA MET A 382 -3.67 -16.90 2.61
C MET A 382 -4.19 -15.51 2.18
N VAL A 383 -4.29 -14.56 3.11
CA VAL A 383 -4.77 -13.20 2.82
C VAL A 383 -3.78 -12.44 1.92
N ASN A 384 -2.50 -12.77 2.03
CA ASN A 384 -1.41 -12.10 1.33
C ASN A 384 -0.83 -12.91 0.15
N MET A 385 -1.36 -14.11 -0.11
CA MET A 385 -0.95 -15.02 -1.18
C MET A 385 -0.85 -14.32 -2.55
N GLU A 386 -1.89 -13.58 -2.97
CA GLU A 386 -1.91 -12.84 -4.24
C GLU A 386 -0.77 -11.80 -4.33
N THR A 387 -0.43 -11.17 -3.19
CA THR A 387 0.65 -10.18 -3.12
C THR A 387 2.01 -10.86 -3.26
N SER A 388 2.21 -12.01 -2.63
CA SER A 388 3.40 -12.85 -2.76
C SER A 388 3.59 -13.35 -4.19
N GLU A 389 2.52 -13.85 -4.82
CA GLU A 389 2.52 -14.26 -6.23
C GLU A 389 2.95 -13.11 -7.14
N LYS A 390 2.31 -11.95 -7.03
CA LYS A 390 2.63 -10.78 -7.86
C LYS A 390 4.09 -10.31 -7.71
N MET A 391 4.60 -10.34 -6.49
CA MET A 391 6.00 -10.03 -6.18
C MET A 391 6.95 -11.04 -6.83
N LEU A 392 6.66 -12.33 -6.73
CA LEU A 392 7.46 -13.36 -7.38
C LEU A 392 7.43 -13.23 -8.90
N THR A 393 6.27 -12.94 -9.52
CA THR A 393 6.19 -12.62 -10.96
C THR A 393 7.20 -11.53 -11.30
N THR A 394 7.16 -10.44 -10.53
CA THR A 394 8.00 -9.25 -10.75
C THR A 394 9.49 -9.59 -10.64
N LEU A 395 9.87 -10.45 -9.68
CA LEU A 395 11.25 -10.92 -9.51
C LEU A 395 11.71 -11.79 -10.67
N LEU A 396 10.89 -12.77 -11.08
CA LEU A 396 11.21 -13.72 -12.15
C LEU A 396 11.30 -13.03 -13.52
N GLU A 397 10.41 -12.10 -13.83
CA GLU A 397 10.41 -11.34 -15.09
C GLU A 397 11.67 -10.47 -15.23
N LYS A 398 12.06 -9.79 -14.14
CA LYS A 398 13.19 -8.85 -14.15
C LYS A 398 14.54 -9.55 -14.03
N ARG A 399 14.60 -10.72 -13.39
CA ARG A 399 15.84 -11.51 -13.23
C ARG A 399 15.79 -12.77 -14.07
N LYS A 400 16.15 -12.63 -15.36
CA LYS A 400 16.17 -13.74 -16.32
C LYS A 400 17.06 -14.92 -15.88
N ASP A 401 18.09 -14.66 -15.09
CA ASP A 401 19.00 -15.69 -14.57
C ASP A 401 18.31 -16.59 -13.54
N SER A 402 17.30 -16.08 -12.82
CA SER A 402 16.46 -16.82 -11.88
C SER A 402 15.43 -17.74 -12.55
N LEU A 403 15.28 -17.70 -13.88
CA LEU A 403 14.35 -18.56 -14.67
C LEU A 403 14.95 -19.93 -15.03
N SER A 404 15.87 -20.45 -14.21
CA SER A 404 16.55 -21.73 -14.42
C SER A 404 16.45 -22.67 -13.21
N LEU A 405 15.42 -22.50 -12.39
CA LEU A 405 15.13 -23.40 -11.28
C LEU A 405 14.84 -24.82 -11.78
N LYS A 406 15.40 -25.82 -11.08
CA LYS A 406 15.14 -27.24 -11.28
C LYS A 406 14.84 -27.87 -9.93
N PHE A 407 13.90 -28.82 -9.92
CA PHE A 407 13.45 -29.49 -8.70
C PHE A 407 13.76 -30.98 -8.79
N GLU A 408 14.92 -31.37 -8.28
CA GLU A 408 15.34 -32.77 -8.22
C GLU A 408 14.61 -33.55 -7.12
N ASP A 409 14.77 -34.86 -7.09
CA ASP A 409 14.11 -35.74 -6.12
C ASP A 409 14.35 -35.34 -4.66
N GLU A 410 15.57 -34.88 -4.34
CA GLU A 410 15.94 -34.40 -3.02
C GLU A 410 15.15 -33.17 -2.60
N PHE A 411 14.79 -32.30 -3.55
CA PHE A 411 13.96 -31.12 -3.29
C PHE A 411 12.56 -31.56 -2.85
N TRP A 412 11.92 -32.46 -3.61
CA TRP A 412 10.56 -32.93 -3.30
C TRP A 412 10.47 -33.75 -2.00
N GLN A 413 11.58 -34.36 -1.56
CA GLN A 413 11.66 -35.08 -0.29
C GLN A 413 11.86 -34.16 0.93
N ASN A 414 12.30 -32.91 0.73
CA ASN A 414 12.63 -31.97 1.79
C ASN A 414 11.92 -30.62 1.59
N LEU A 415 10.60 -30.66 1.39
CA LEU A 415 9.81 -29.45 1.18
C LEU A 415 9.62 -28.68 2.49
N THR A 416 9.87 -27.37 2.40
CA THR A 416 9.37 -26.33 3.31
C THR A 416 8.18 -25.60 2.65
N PRO A 417 7.36 -24.86 3.41
CA PRO A 417 6.30 -24.01 2.86
C PRO A 417 6.79 -23.10 1.72
N GLU A 418 7.92 -22.43 1.89
CA GLU A 418 8.51 -21.52 0.91
C GLU A 418 8.95 -22.25 -0.36
N SER A 419 9.56 -23.43 -0.20
CA SER A 419 10.06 -24.21 -1.33
C SER A 419 8.93 -24.71 -2.22
N VAL A 420 7.87 -25.29 -1.64
CA VAL A 420 6.74 -25.81 -2.42
C VAL A 420 5.89 -24.68 -3.00
N PHE A 421 5.76 -23.55 -2.29
CA PHE A 421 5.15 -22.34 -2.82
C PHE A 421 5.93 -21.81 -4.04
N LEU A 422 7.26 -21.73 -3.94
CA LEU A 422 8.12 -21.34 -5.06
C LEU A 422 7.96 -22.31 -6.25
N ALA A 423 7.91 -23.62 -6.00
CA ALA A 423 7.72 -24.61 -7.06
C ALA A 423 6.36 -24.45 -7.75
N ARG A 424 5.27 -24.42 -6.98
CA ARG A 424 3.90 -24.22 -7.50
C ARG A 424 3.81 -22.94 -8.31
N PHE A 425 4.35 -21.85 -7.79
CA PHE A 425 4.30 -20.56 -8.44
C PHE A 425 5.15 -20.51 -9.72
N TYR A 426 6.36 -21.08 -9.68
CA TYR A 426 7.21 -21.16 -10.86
C TYR A 426 6.57 -21.98 -11.99
N ILE A 427 5.91 -23.10 -11.65
CA ILE A 427 5.11 -23.89 -12.60
C ILE A 427 4.02 -23.04 -13.25
N LYS A 428 3.23 -22.30 -12.44
CA LYS A 428 2.19 -21.38 -12.95
C LYS A 428 2.77 -20.36 -13.94
N VAL A 429 3.90 -19.74 -13.63
CA VAL A 429 4.58 -18.78 -14.52
C VAL A 429 5.04 -19.44 -15.81
N LEU A 430 5.55 -20.67 -15.78
CA LEU A 430 5.95 -21.39 -17.00
C LEU A 430 4.74 -21.70 -17.90
N ILE A 431 3.59 -22.05 -17.32
CA ILE A 431 2.33 -22.29 -18.04
C ILE A 431 1.84 -20.99 -18.68
N GLU A 432 1.76 -19.89 -17.92
CA GLU A 432 1.31 -18.59 -18.42
C GLU A 432 2.21 -18.02 -19.53
N ASN A 433 3.49 -18.40 -19.56
CA ASN A 433 4.46 -17.99 -20.59
C ASN A 433 4.66 -19.04 -21.70
N GLU A 434 3.83 -20.10 -21.75
CA GLU A 434 3.89 -21.15 -22.79
C GLU A 434 5.29 -21.80 -22.92
N MET A 435 5.95 -22.08 -21.78
CA MET A 435 7.31 -22.62 -21.71
C MET A 435 7.35 -24.15 -21.52
N ASP A 436 6.72 -24.90 -22.43
CA ASP A 436 6.50 -26.35 -22.32
C ASP A 436 7.79 -27.17 -22.07
N ASP A 437 8.87 -26.87 -22.81
CA ASP A 437 10.16 -27.56 -22.67
C ASP A 437 10.73 -27.50 -21.25
N LYS A 438 10.50 -26.38 -20.54
CA LYS A 438 10.94 -26.22 -19.15
C LYS A 438 9.95 -26.85 -18.18
N LEU A 439 8.66 -26.79 -18.50
CA LEU A 439 7.59 -27.35 -17.68
C LEU A 439 7.76 -28.86 -17.52
N GLU A 440 8.09 -29.58 -18.60
CA GLU A 440 8.36 -31.03 -18.57
C GLU A 440 9.52 -31.41 -17.63
N VAL A 441 10.52 -30.54 -17.47
CA VAL A 441 11.69 -30.78 -16.61
C VAL A 441 11.39 -30.51 -15.13
N VAL A 442 10.43 -29.63 -14.87
CA VAL A 442 10.12 -29.09 -13.54
C VAL A 442 9.02 -29.90 -12.84
N LEU A 443 8.05 -30.41 -13.60
CA LEU A 443 6.94 -31.20 -13.07
C LEU A 443 7.40 -32.60 -12.63
N PRO A 444 6.95 -33.08 -11.45
CA PRO A 444 7.11 -34.48 -11.09
C PRO A 444 6.18 -35.37 -11.92
N GLU A 445 6.53 -36.65 -12.09
CA GLU A 445 5.60 -37.64 -12.65
C GLU A 445 4.37 -37.82 -11.75
N LEU A 446 3.21 -38.12 -12.35
CA LEU A 446 1.93 -38.23 -11.62
C LEU A 446 1.98 -39.23 -10.45
N THR A 447 2.59 -40.40 -10.66
CA THR A 447 2.79 -41.41 -9.61
C THR A 447 3.64 -40.88 -8.45
N ARG A 448 4.66 -40.08 -8.76
CA ARG A 448 5.56 -39.50 -7.76
C ARG A 448 4.88 -38.40 -6.96
N LEU A 449 4.10 -37.54 -7.62
CA LEU A 449 3.30 -36.54 -6.92
C LEU A 449 2.31 -37.17 -5.95
N ALA A 450 1.61 -38.23 -6.37
CA ALA A 450 0.71 -38.97 -5.48
C ALA A 450 1.46 -39.55 -4.26
N PHE A 451 2.70 -40.02 -4.44
CA PHE A 451 3.55 -40.44 -3.33
C PHE A 451 3.94 -39.28 -2.41
N TYR A 452 4.30 -38.11 -2.95
CA TYR A 452 4.64 -36.94 -2.13
C TYR A 452 3.43 -36.45 -1.33
N ILE A 453 2.24 -36.34 -1.94
CA ILE A 453 1.00 -36.00 -1.23
C ILE A 453 0.76 -36.97 -0.08
N GLN A 454 0.86 -38.28 -0.34
CA GLN A 454 0.71 -39.31 0.69
C GLN A 454 1.76 -39.17 1.80
N HIS A 455 3.02 -38.91 1.46
CA HIS A 455 4.11 -38.77 2.40
C HIS A 455 3.95 -37.56 3.32
N TYR A 456 3.69 -36.36 2.76
CA TYR A 456 3.50 -35.15 3.57
C TYR A 456 2.21 -35.18 4.38
N ASN A 457 1.15 -35.84 3.90
CA ASN A 457 -0.03 -36.08 4.72
C ASN A 457 0.27 -37.00 5.91
N GLN A 458 1.13 -38.01 5.76
CA GLN A 458 1.56 -38.83 6.91
C GLN A 458 2.38 -38.04 7.92
N LEU A 459 3.26 -37.14 7.44
CA LEU A 459 4.00 -36.24 8.31
C LEU A 459 3.07 -35.27 9.04
N TRP A 460 2.07 -34.74 8.34
CA TRP A 460 1.05 -33.86 8.92
C TRP A 460 0.28 -34.56 10.04
N GLN A 461 -0.22 -35.78 9.82
CA GLN A 461 -0.93 -36.56 10.85
C GLN A 461 -0.07 -36.92 12.08
N GLN A 462 1.25 -36.87 11.94
CA GLN A 462 2.22 -37.19 13.01
C GLN A 462 2.88 -35.93 13.59
N ALA A 463 2.53 -34.74 13.08
CA ALA A 463 3.22 -33.51 13.40
C ALA A 463 2.91 -33.05 14.83
N SER A 464 3.88 -32.35 15.44
CA SER A 464 3.61 -31.52 16.60
C SER A 464 2.84 -30.27 16.18
N HIS A 465 2.13 -29.64 17.13
CA HIS A 465 1.37 -28.40 16.93
C HIS A 465 2.20 -27.27 16.25
N ASP A 466 3.52 -27.22 16.46
CA ASP A 466 4.39 -26.19 15.87
C ASP A 466 4.70 -26.42 14.37
N SER A 467 4.52 -27.64 13.85
CA SER A 467 4.85 -27.99 12.45
C SER A 467 3.65 -28.49 11.66
N GLU A 468 2.51 -28.70 12.32
CA GLU A 468 1.26 -29.14 11.73
C GLU A 468 0.83 -28.23 10.57
N ALA A 469 0.77 -26.92 10.81
CA ALA A 469 0.40 -25.93 9.80
C ALA A 469 1.36 -25.90 8.58
N HIS A 470 2.64 -26.21 8.78
CA HIS A 470 3.61 -26.26 7.68
C HIS A 470 3.33 -27.44 6.75
N TYR A 471 3.08 -28.63 7.31
CA TYR A 471 2.79 -29.82 6.52
C TYR A 471 1.41 -29.77 5.88
N GLU A 472 0.42 -29.21 6.60
CA GLU A 472 -0.87 -28.84 6.02
C GLU A 472 -0.61 -28.00 4.77
N PHE A 473 -0.03 -26.81 4.91
CA PHE A 473 0.26 -25.93 3.78
C PHE A 473 0.95 -26.67 2.61
N ILE A 474 1.98 -27.49 2.88
CA ILE A 474 2.68 -28.27 1.85
C ILE A 474 1.72 -29.19 1.08
N VAL A 475 0.85 -29.94 1.75
CA VAL A 475 -0.14 -30.81 1.10
C VAL A 475 -1.07 -30.00 0.21
N GLY A 476 -1.57 -28.86 0.68
CA GLY A 476 -2.39 -27.94 -0.12
C GLY A 476 -1.67 -27.46 -1.40
N GLN A 477 -0.40 -27.07 -1.29
CA GLN A 477 0.40 -26.64 -2.45
C GLN A 477 0.65 -27.78 -3.46
N LEU A 478 0.82 -29.02 -2.97
CA LEU A 478 0.99 -30.19 -3.84
C LEU A 478 -0.29 -30.53 -4.62
N PHE A 479 -1.48 -30.32 -4.04
CA PHE A 479 -2.74 -30.46 -4.78
C PHE A 479 -2.82 -29.47 -5.95
N GLU A 480 -2.46 -28.20 -5.72
CA GLU A 480 -2.42 -27.18 -6.77
C GLU A 480 -1.43 -27.53 -7.88
N ILE A 481 -0.26 -28.08 -7.55
CA ILE A 481 0.67 -28.62 -8.55
C ILE A 481 -0.01 -29.76 -9.33
N GLY A 482 -0.72 -30.65 -8.64
CA GLY A 482 -1.49 -31.76 -9.20
C GLY A 482 -2.45 -31.40 -10.31
N LYS A 483 -3.02 -30.20 -10.28
CA LYS A 483 -3.96 -29.71 -11.30
C LYS A 483 -3.32 -29.45 -12.66
N ASN A 484 -1.99 -29.36 -12.70
CA ASN A 484 -1.20 -29.01 -13.89
C ASN A 484 -0.49 -30.23 -14.53
N LEU A 485 -0.70 -31.44 -14.00
CA LEU A 485 -0.07 -32.66 -14.53
C LEU A 485 -0.92 -33.30 -15.64
N ASP A 486 -0.26 -34.12 -16.46
CA ASP A 486 -0.93 -34.97 -17.45
C ASP A 486 -1.48 -36.26 -16.80
N TYR A 487 -2.79 -36.49 -16.97
CA TYR A 487 -3.52 -37.65 -16.46
C TYR A 487 -3.73 -38.75 -17.52
N ALA A 488 -3.02 -38.69 -18.66
CA ALA A 488 -3.07 -39.73 -19.69
C ALA A 488 -2.53 -41.10 -19.24
N ASP A 489 -1.65 -41.15 -18.23
CA ASP A 489 -1.12 -42.40 -17.68
C ASP A 489 -2.12 -43.07 -16.72
N GLU A 490 -2.60 -44.26 -17.11
CA GLU A 490 -3.54 -45.05 -16.33
C GLU A 490 -2.98 -45.51 -14.97
N VAL A 491 -1.67 -45.76 -14.88
CA VAL A 491 -1.04 -46.19 -13.61
C VAL A 491 -1.03 -45.04 -12.61
N GLY A 492 -0.55 -43.87 -13.03
CA GLY A 492 -0.58 -42.65 -12.25
C GLY A 492 -1.99 -42.23 -11.86
N ARG A 493 -2.96 -42.29 -12.80
CA ARG A 493 -4.37 -41.95 -12.57
C ARG A 493 -5.00 -42.81 -11.48
N ARG A 494 -4.78 -44.13 -11.52
CA ARG A 494 -5.26 -45.05 -10.48
C ARG A 494 -4.60 -44.78 -9.12
N LYS A 495 -3.29 -44.56 -9.10
CA LYS A 495 -2.56 -44.24 -7.87
C LYS A 495 -3.02 -42.91 -7.26
N MET A 496 -3.28 -41.90 -8.09
CA MET A 496 -3.83 -40.62 -7.65
C MET A 496 -5.23 -40.80 -7.08
N TYR A 497 -6.14 -41.51 -7.76
CA TYR A 497 -7.47 -41.84 -7.25
C TYR A 497 -7.43 -42.48 -5.85
N GLU A 498 -6.63 -43.53 -5.69
CA GLU A 498 -6.47 -44.23 -4.39
C GLU A 498 -5.98 -43.28 -3.28
N THR A 499 -5.06 -42.38 -3.63
CA THR A 499 -4.49 -41.40 -2.71
C THR A 499 -5.56 -40.38 -2.29
N LEU A 500 -6.27 -39.78 -3.24
CA LEU A 500 -7.35 -38.81 -3.00
C LEU A 500 -8.51 -39.43 -2.20
N LYS A 501 -8.90 -40.66 -2.54
CA LYS A 501 -9.92 -41.41 -1.80
C LYS A 501 -9.51 -41.63 -0.34
N THR A 502 -8.25 -42.01 -0.09
CA THR A 502 -7.74 -42.22 1.27
C THR A 502 -7.76 -40.91 2.07
N LEU A 503 -7.36 -39.80 1.45
CA LEU A 503 -7.38 -38.48 2.07
C LEU A 503 -8.81 -38.03 2.39
N ALA A 504 -9.74 -38.22 1.44
CA ALA A 504 -11.15 -37.89 1.62
C ALA A 504 -11.82 -38.66 2.77
N LEU A 505 -11.25 -39.76 3.26
CA LEU A 505 -11.77 -40.52 4.40
C LEU A 505 -11.27 -40.02 5.77
N ILE A 506 -10.27 -39.11 5.81
CA ILE A 506 -9.74 -38.54 7.06
C ILE A 506 -10.82 -37.69 7.75
N PRO A 507 -11.27 -37.99 8.98
CA PRO A 507 -12.38 -37.29 9.63
C PRO A 507 -12.22 -35.76 9.67
N ASP A 508 -11.07 -35.29 10.15
CA ASP A 508 -10.79 -33.87 10.39
C ASP A 508 -10.04 -33.18 9.23
N ILE A 509 -10.37 -33.55 7.98
CA ILE A 509 -9.75 -32.92 6.80
C ILE A 509 -10.34 -31.51 6.55
N PRO A 510 -9.50 -30.49 6.28
CA PRO A 510 -9.94 -29.14 5.94
C PRO A 510 -10.86 -29.12 4.72
N GLU A 511 -11.84 -28.20 4.74
CA GLU A 511 -12.81 -28.04 3.65
C GLU A 511 -12.13 -27.68 2.32
N GLU A 512 -11.10 -26.82 2.34
CA GLU A 512 -10.32 -26.45 1.15
C GLU A 512 -9.70 -27.69 0.47
N TYR A 513 -9.39 -28.74 1.23
CA TYR A 513 -8.80 -29.95 0.66
C TYR A 513 -9.84 -30.83 0.01
N LEU A 514 -11.08 -30.81 0.50
CA LEU A 514 -12.18 -31.46 -0.18
C LEU A 514 -12.44 -30.81 -1.55
N GLU A 515 -12.26 -29.49 -1.65
CA GLU A 515 -12.33 -28.78 -2.94
C GLU A 515 -11.22 -29.25 -3.88
N HIS A 516 -9.97 -29.26 -3.41
CA HIS A 516 -8.83 -29.76 -4.16
C HIS A 516 -8.98 -31.22 -4.59
N ILE A 517 -9.52 -32.07 -3.70
CA ILE A 517 -9.81 -33.46 -4.01
C ILE A 517 -10.84 -33.55 -5.13
N ALA A 518 -11.92 -32.77 -5.07
CA ALA A 518 -12.93 -32.74 -6.14
C ALA A 518 -12.34 -32.26 -7.47
N ASP A 519 -11.49 -31.21 -7.46
CA ASP A 519 -10.75 -30.78 -8.66
C ASP A 519 -9.94 -31.91 -9.28
N LEU A 520 -9.09 -32.56 -8.48
CA LEU A 520 -8.20 -33.60 -8.99
C LEU A 520 -8.96 -34.84 -9.42
N LEU A 521 -10.06 -35.20 -8.74
CA LEU A 521 -10.95 -36.28 -9.18
C LEU A 521 -11.58 -35.98 -10.53
N SER A 522 -11.88 -34.72 -10.84
CA SER A 522 -12.40 -34.34 -12.16
C SER A 522 -11.37 -34.54 -13.30
N LEU A 523 -10.08 -34.42 -12.99
CA LEU A 523 -8.97 -34.71 -13.92
C LEU A 523 -8.67 -36.21 -14.03
N VAL A 524 -8.92 -36.97 -12.97
CA VAL A 524 -8.78 -38.43 -12.93
C VAL A 524 -9.92 -39.11 -13.68
N ALA A 525 -11.13 -38.57 -13.63
CA ALA A 525 -12.31 -39.15 -14.27
C ALA A 525 -12.20 -39.15 -15.81
N MET A 526 -12.86 -40.10 -16.46
CA MET A 526 -12.92 -40.15 -17.94
C MET A 526 -13.94 -39.17 -18.53
N ASP A 527 -15.06 -39.01 -17.83
CA ASP A 527 -16.17 -38.14 -18.18
C ASP A 527 -16.95 -37.73 -16.92
N GLU A 528 -17.92 -36.82 -17.05
CA GLU A 528 -18.72 -36.33 -15.92
C GLU A 528 -19.52 -37.45 -15.20
N PRO A 529 -20.13 -38.44 -15.89
CA PRO A 529 -20.75 -39.59 -15.22
C PRO A 529 -19.78 -40.43 -14.38
N ASP A 530 -18.56 -40.69 -14.86
CA ASP A 530 -17.50 -41.37 -14.11
C ASP A 530 -17.10 -40.54 -12.88
N TYR A 531 -16.89 -39.23 -13.06
CA TYR A 531 -16.57 -38.29 -11.98
C TYR A 531 -17.63 -38.30 -10.87
N THR A 532 -18.91 -38.13 -11.23
CA THR A 532 -20.00 -38.13 -10.26
C THR A 532 -20.07 -39.45 -9.53
N ARG A 533 -19.93 -40.58 -10.22
CA ARG A 533 -19.88 -41.90 -9.60
C ARG A 533 -18.72 -42.03 -8.61
N MET A 534 -17.51 -41.60 -8.97
CA MET A 534 -16.35 -41.66 -8.09
C MET A 534 -16.57 -40.90 -6.78
N ILE A 535 -17.17 -39.70 -6.85
CA ILE A 535 -17.50 -38.93 -5.64
C ILE A 535 -18.65 -39.58 -4.85
N VAL A 536 -19.69 -40.08 -5.52
CA VAL A 536 -20.79 -40.80 -4.86
C VAL A 536 -20.26 -42.01 -4.10
N ASP A 537 -19.32 -42.76 -4.68
CA ASP A 537 -18.69 -43.93 -4.05
C ASP A 537 -17.90 -43.49 -2.79
N ILE A 538 -17.17 -42.38 -2.83
CA ILE A 538 -16.46 -41.82 -1.66
C ILE A 538 -17.45 -41.34 -0.59
N ILE A 539 -18.54 -40.67 -0.98
CA ILE A 539 -19.60 -40.24 -0.05
C ILE A 539 -20.22 -41.46 0.65
N GLY A 540 -20.48 -42.54 -0.09
CA GLY A 540 -20.97 -43.80 0.46
C GLY A 540 -20.02 -44.38 1.51
N ASP A 541 -18.72 -44.45 1.20
CA ASP A 541 -17.71 -44.94 2.16
C ASP A 541 -17.64 -44.08 3.43
N ILE A 542 -17.83 -42.76 3.34
CA ILE A 542 -17.88 -41.86 4.51
C ILE A 542 -19.16 -42.11 5.31
N GLN A 543 -20.31 -42.25 4.66
CA GLN A 543 -21.58 -42.53 5.33
C GLN A 543 -21.53 -43.87 6.08
N ASP A 544 -21.01 -44.91 5.45
CA ASP A 544 -20.85 -46.25 6.05
C ASP A 544 -19.90 -46.22 7.26
N ALA A 545 -18.87 -45.37 7.22
CA ALA A 545 -17.94 -45.20 8.36
C ALA A 545 -18.56 -44.44 9.54
N VAL A 546 -19.56 -43.59 9.28
CA VAL A 546 -20.18 -42.68 10.25
C VAL A 546 -21.46 -43.28 10.84
N GLU A 547 -22.21 -44.07 10.07
CA GLU A 547 -23.47 -44.70 10.46
C GLU A 547 -23.35 -46.24 10.45
N PRO A 548 -22.75 -46.86 11.49
CA PRO A 548 -22.74 -48.32 11.61
C PRO A 548 -24.16 -48.86 11.91
N ASP A 549 -24.85 -49.31 10.86
CA ASP A 549 -25.94 -50.30 10.73
C ASP A 549 -27.13 -50.37 11.73
N ASP A 550 -27.25 -49.52 12.75
CA ASP A 550 -28.28 -49.69 13.81
C ASP A 550 -29.27 -48.52 14.00
N THR A 551 -29.47 -47.64 13.01
CA THR A 551 -30.60 -46.68 13.04
C THR A 551 -31.42 -46.69 11.75
N ASP A 552 -32.47 -47.51 11.73
CA ASP A 552 -33.58 -47.48 10.76
C ASP A 552 -34.19 -46.06 10.67
N PHE A 553 -33.70 -45.21 9.78
CA PHE A 553 -34.36 -43.96 9.41
C PHE A 553 -35.27 -44.21 8.20
N ASP A 554 -36.48 -44.71 8.49
CA ASP A 554 -37.52 -45.00 7.51
C ASP A 554 -38.08 -43.69 6.89
N GLY A 555 -37.38 -43.17 5.88
CA GLY A 555 -37.72 -41.93 5.17
C GLY A 555 -37.72 -42.03 3.64
N ARG A 556 -37.60 -43.25 3.08
CA ARG A 556 -37.37 -43.52 1.63
C ARG A 556 -38.51 -43.16 0.66
N ASN A 557 -39.47 -42.32 1.04
CA ASN A 557 -40.58 -41.94 0.13
C ASN A 557 -41.00 -40.48 0.27
N LYS A 558 -40.21 -39.53 -0.29
CA LYS A 558 -40.77 -38.29 -0.82
C LYS A 558 -40.10 -37.91 -2.14
N ARG A 559 -40.96 -37.82 -3.16
CA ARG A 559 -40.66 -37.37 -4.53
C ARG A 559 -40.08 -35.95 -4.49
N LEU A 560 -39.41 -35.54 -5.58
CA LEU A 560 -38.89 -34.19 -5.91
C LEU A 560 -39.95 -33.05 -5.91
N ARG A 561 -40.91 -33.06 -4.98
CA ARG A 561 -41.96 -32.08 -4.78
C ARG A 561 -41.86 -31.59 -3.34
N PHE A 562 -41.48 -30.33 -3.19
CA PHE A 562 -41.68 -29.61 -1.93
C PHE A 562 -43.19 -29.41 -1.74
N ASP A 563 -43.77 -29.98 -0.69
CA ASP A 563 -45.10 -29.58 -0.22
C ASP A 563 -44.96 -28.29 0.62
N ASP A 564 -45.93 -27.38 0.48
CA ASP A 564 -45.91 -25.99 0.99
C ASP A 564 -45.75 -25.81 2.52
N ASP A 565 -45.81 -26.89 3.31
CA ASP A 565 -45.87 -26.84 4.78
C ASP A 565 -44.50 -27.12 5.47
N VAL A 566 -43.44 -26.39 5.10
CA VAL A 566 -42.18 -26.40 5.88
C VAL A 566 -42.32 -25.46 7.09
N VAL A 567 -42.46 -26.04 8.28
CA VAL A 567 -42.36 -25.34 9.56
C VAL A 567 -40.89 -25.29 9.98
N ILE A 568 -40.30 -24.09 10.02
CA ILE A 568 -38.95 -23.88 10.58
C ILE A 568 -39.08 -24.06 12.09
N LYS A 569 -38.77 -25.25 12.60
CA LYS A 569 -38.68 -25.49 14.04
C LYS A 569 -37.29 -25.07 14.53
N VAL A 570 -37.27 -24.04 15.36
CA VAL A 570 -36.12 -23.69 16.20
C VAL A 570 -36.37 -24.37 17.54
N GLU A 571 -35.77 -25.52 17.77
CA GLU A 571 -35.75 -26.16 19.10
C GLU A 571 -34.38 -25.85 19.73
N GLU A 572 -34.38 -25.12 20.85
CA GLU A 572 -33.19 -25.00 21.73
C GLU A 572 -33.02 -26.35 22.43
N GLY A 573 -32.07 -27.16 21.95
CA GLY A 573 -31.74 -28.49 22.48
C GLY A 573 -30.40 -28.50 23.21
N ASP A 574 -30.29 -29.38 24.20
CA ASP A 574 -29.08 -29.66 25.00
C ASP A 574 -27.82 -29.93 24.15
N GLU A 575 -26.63 -29.72 24.72
CA GLU A 575 -25.35 -29.99 24.05
C GLU A 575 -25.31 -31.43 23.47
N PRO A 576 -25.07 -31.59 22.16
CA PRO A 576 -25.02 -32.90 21.54
C PRO A 576 -23.83 -33.73 22.05
N ASP A 577 -24.07 -35.01 22.34
CA ASP A 577 -23.02 -35.95 22.71
C ASP A 577 -21.98 -36.11 21.57
N ALA A 578 -20.75 -36.47 21.89
CA ALA A 578 -19.62 -36.59 20.96
C ALA A 578 -19.91 -37.50 19.76
N ALA A 579 -20.71 -38.55 19.95
CA ALA A 579 -21.16 -39.42 18.86
C ALA A 579 -22.09 -38.69 17.87
N ALA A 580 -23.01 -37.87 18.36
CA ALA A 580 -23.92 -37.08 17.53
C ALA A 580 -23.16 -35.99 16.76
N LEU A 581 -22.16 -35.36 17.38
CA LEU A 581 -21.25 -34.43 16.72
C LEU A 581 -20.46 -35.11 15.60
N SER A 582 -19.88 -36.29 15.84
CA SER A 582 -19.16 -37.05 14.81
C SER A 582 -20.05 -37.38 13.61
N ILE A 583 -21.32 -37.72 13.85
CA ILE A 583 -22.29 -37.97 12.78
C ILE A 583 -22.61 -36.69 11.99
N MET A 584 -22.79 -35.58 12.69
CA MET A 584 -23.04 -34.28 12.06
C MET A 584 -21.86 -33.87 11.17
N TYR A 585 -20.62 -33.97 11.65
CA TYR A 585 -19.41 -33.65 10.86
C TYR A 585 -19.27 -34.56 9.64
N GLY A 586 -19.54 -35.86 9.77
CA GLY A 586 -19.56 -36.79 8.65
C GLY A 586 -20.58 -36.42 7.57
N ARG A 587 -21.80 -36.04 7.99
CA ARG A 587 -22.86 -35.58 7.06
C ARG A 587 -22.50 -34.25 6.40
N LEU A 588 -21.95 -33.31 7.16
CA LEU A 588 -21.50 -32.01 6.64
C LEU A 588 -20.42 -32.22 5.57
N LYS A 589 -19.43 -33.06 5.85
CA LYS A 589 -18.39 -33.44 4.90
C LYS A 589 -18.94 -34.04 3.61
N CYS A 590 -19.93 -34.92 3.70
CA CYS A 590 -20.60 -35.50 2.53
C CYS A 590 -21.32 -34.43 1.69
N LEU A 591 -22.02 -33.49 2.35
CA LEU A 591 -22.65 -32.35 1.69
C LEU A 591 -21.60 -31.44 1.03
N THR A 592 -20.47 -31.18 1.69
CA THR A 592 -19.36 -30.40 1.14
C THR A 592 -18.75 -31.04 -0.11
N LEU A 593 -18.51 -32.35 -0.10
CA LEU A 593 -18.07 -33.08 -1.30
C LEU A 593 -19.12 -33.03 -2.41
N CYS A 594 -20.41 -33.16 -2.08
CA CYS A 594 -21.50 -33.02 -3.04
C CYS A 594 -21.56 -31.61 -3.64
N LYS A 595 -21.36 -30.57 -2.83
CA LYS A 595 -21.26 -29.17 -3.28
C LYS A 595 -20.14 -29.03 -4.31
N PHE A 596 -18.92 -29.47 -3.98
CA PHE A 596 -17.77 -29.37 -4.88
C PHE A 596 -17.94 -30.24 -6.15
N MET A 597 -18.62 -31.39 -6.04
CA MET A 597 -19.03 -32.17 -7.21
C MET A 597 -19.95 -31.35 -8.12
N LEU A 598 -21.05 -30.82 -7.59
CA LEU A 598 -22.06 -30.11 -8.35
C LEU A 598 -21.54 -28.82 -9.00
N GLN A 599 -20.57 -28.14 -8.37
CA GLN A 599 -19.91 -26.95 -8.95
C GLN A 599 -19.14 -27.25 -10.25
N ARG A 600 -18.74 -28.51 -10.47
CA ARG A 600 -17.96 -28.96 -11.64
C ARG A 600 -18.80 -29.71 -12.67
N CYS A 601 -20.09 -29.95 -12.39
CA CYS A 601 -21.00 -30.59 -13.33
C CYS A 601 -21.61 -29.57 -14.29
N GLU A 602 -21.74 -29.93 -15.56
CA GLU A 602 -22.40 -29.12 -16.59
C GLU A 602 -23.58 -29.84 -17.25
N LEU A 603 -23.64 -31.18 -17.19
CA LEU A 603 -24.73 -31.93 -17.80
C LEU A 603 -26.03 -31.75 -17.02
N SER A 604 -27.15 -31.75 -17.76
CA SER A 604 -28.49 -31.72 -17.18
C SER A 604 -28.71 -32.91 -16.25
N LEU A 605 -29.42 -32.68 -15.15
CA LEU A 605 -29.78 -33.72 -14.16
C LEU A 605 -30.36 -34.99 -14.81
N ASN A 606 -31.16 -34.85 -15.88
CA ASN A 606 -31.78 -35.97 -16.59
C ASN A 606 -30.77 -36.99 -17.15
N ASN A 607 -29.51 -36.59 -17.35
CA ASN A 607 -28.45 -37.45 -17.85
C ASN A 607 -27.61 -38.11 -16.74
N ASN A 608 -27.80 -37.71 -15.48
CA ASN A 608 -26.97 -38.13 -14.34
C ASN A 608 -27.84 -38.75 -13.21
N THR A 609 -28.11 -40.05 -13.32
CA THR A 609 -28.93 -40.77 -12.33
C THR A 609 -28.33 -40.77 -10.91
N SER A 610 -27.00 -40.78 -10.79
CA SER A 610 -26.29 -40.74 -9.51
C SER A 610 -26.57 -39.46 -8.72
N ILE A 611 -26.64 -38.30 -9.41
CA ILE A 611 -26.94 -37.01 -8.78
C ILE A 611 -28.38 -37.03 -8.24
N TYR A 612 -29.35 -37.56 -9.00
CA TYR A 612 -30.72 -37.70 -8.51
C TYR A 612 -30.83 -38.56 -7.26
N GLY A 613 -30.04 -39.64 -7.14
CA GLY A 613 -29.96 -40.44 -5.92
C GLY A 613 -29.53 -39.60 -4.73
N ILE A 614 -28.36 -38.98 -4.83
CA ILE A 614 -27.79 -38.12 -3.78
C ILE A 614 -28.73 -36.97 -3.38
N LEU A 615 -29.42 -36.35 -4.35
CA LEU A 615 -30.34 -35.26 -4.05
C LEU A 615 -31.48 -35.70 -3.12
N ASN A 616 -32.05 -36.88 -3.36
CA ASN A 616 -33.14 -37.40 -2.54
C ASN A 616 -32.64 -38.00 -1.22
N ASP A 617 -31.50 -38.67 -1.24
CA ASP A 617 -30.98 -39.41 -0.08
C ASP A 617 -30.29 -38.50 0.95
N MET A 618 -29.70 -37.38 0.51
CA MET A 618 -28.88 -36.52 1.38
C MET A 618 -29.24 -35.03 1.31
N VAL A 619 -29.37 -34.44 0.11
CA VAL A 619 -29.51 -32.97 -0.02
C VAL A 619 -30.87 -32.47 0.47
N ILE A 620 -31.97 -33.08 0.02
CA ILE A 620 -33.32 -32.69 0.45
C ILE A 620 -33.51 -32.87 1.97
N PRO A 621 -33.11 -34.00 2.58
CA PRO A 621 -33.12 -34.15 4.04
C PRO A 621 -32.31 -33.06 4.75
N ALA A 622 -31.14 -32.66 4.22
CA ALA A 622 -30.32 -31.61 4.80
C ALA A 622 -31.01 -30.24 4.80
N VAL A 623 -31.68 -29.84 3.71
CA VAL A 623 -32.46 -28.59 3.63
C VAL A 623 -33.60 -28.54 4.66
N GLN A 624 -34.12 -29.69 5.07
CA GLN A 624 -35.20 -29.79 6.07
C GLN A 624 -34.68 -29.98 7.50
N ASN A 625 -33.37 -30.05 7.69
CA ASN A 625 -32.76 -30.34 8.98
C ASN A 625 -32.93 -29.17 9.97
N SER A 626 -33.07 -29.47 11.26
CA SER A 626 -33.12 -28.47 12.34
C SER A 626 -31.79 -27.73 12.50
N GLU A 627 -30.66 -28.41 12.26
CA GLU A 627 -29.31 -27.85 12.38
C GLU A 627 -29.01 -26.84 11.27
N ALA A 628 -28.60 -25.63 11.67
CA ALA A 628 -28.37 -24.52 10.76
C ALA A 628 -27.29 -24.85 9.70
N LEU A 629 -26.16 -25.42 10.11
CA LEU A 629 -25.03 -25.72 9.22
C LEU A 629 -25.39 -26.75 8.13
N LEU A 630 -26.10 -27.82 8.50
CA LEU A 630 -26.57 -28.82 7.53
C LEU A 630 -27.61 -28.22 6.58
N ARG A 631 -28.51 -27.37 7.09
CA ARG A 631 -29.50 -26.67 6.28
C ARG A 631 -28.86 -25.74 5.27
N GLU A 632 -27.84 -25.00 5.66
CA GLU A 632 -27.09 -24.10 4.79
C GLU A 632 -26.37 -24.83 3.64
N GLU A 633 -25.60 -25.89 3.95
CA GLU A 633 -24.89 -26.64 2.92
C GLU A 633 -25.84 -27.45 2.03
N GLY A 634 -26.93 -27.98 2.60
CA GLY A 634 -28.01 -28.60 1.83
C GLY A 634 -28.65 -27.60 0.86
N LEU A 635 -28.91 -26.37 1.30
CA LEU A 635 -29.49 -25.32 0.45
C LEU A 635 -28.54 -24.95 -0.70
N HIS A 636 -27.23 -24.88 -0.42
CA HIS A 636 -26.22 -24.61 -1.43
C HIS A 636 -26.16 -25.72 -2.49
N CYS A 637 -26.12 -26.99 -2.07
CA CYS A 637 -26.18 -28.13 -2.98
C CYS A 637 -27.45 -28.11 -3.85
N LEU A 638 -28.60 -27.80 -3.24
CA LEU A 638 -29.85 -27.68 -3.98
C LEU A 638 -29.81 -26.53 -4.99
N GLY A 639 -29.24 -25.38 -4.63
CA GLY A 639 -29.03 -24.25 -5.54
C GLY A 639 -28.18 -24.61 -6.77
N LEU A 640 -27.08 -25.35 -6.56
CA LEU A 640 -26.23 -25.85 -7.65
C LEU A 640 -26.98 -26.84 -8.54
N ALA A 641 -27.73 -27.78 -7.96
CA ALA A 641 -28.57 -28.70 -8.73
C ALA A 641 -29.66 -27.97 -9.53
N CYS A 642 -30.26 -26.92 -8.95
CA CYS A 642 -31.19 -26.03 -9.62
C CYS A 642 -30.57 -25.29 -10.82
N HIS A 643 -29.24 -25.11 -10.87
CA HIS A 643 -28.53 -24.53 -12.01
C HIS A 643 -28.41 -25.50 -13.20
N LEU A 644 -28.42 -26.81 -12.94
CA LEU A 644 -28.28 -27.87 -13.95
C LEU A 644 -29.59 -28.16 -14.69
N ASP A 645 -30.76 -27.83 -14.11
CA ASP A 645 -32.06 -28.06 -14.73
C ASP A 645 -33.05 -26.92 -14.48
N LYS A 646 -33.53 -26.28 -15.55
CA LYS A 646 -34.43 -25.13 -15.50
C LYS A 646 -35.77 -25.43 -14.81
N SER A 647 -36.32 -26.63 -14.99
CA SER A 647 -37.59 -26.99 -14.36
C SER A 647 -37.42 -27.11 -12.86
N VAL A 648 -36.34 -27.74 -12.41
CA VAL A 648 -36.02 -27.88 -10.98
C VAL A 648 -35.68 -26.52 -10.38
N GLY A 649 -34.90 -25.68 -11.08
CA GLY A 649 -34.56 -24.33 -10.64
C GLY A 649 -35.78 -23.45 -10.41
N ILE A 650 -36.65 -23.31 -11.42
CA ILE A 650 -37.85 -22.48 -11.33
C ILE A 650 -38.83 -22.99 -10.25
N HIS A 651 -38.95 -24.31 -10.09
CA HIS A 651 -39.87 -24.90 -9.10
C HIS A 651 -39.46 -24.56 -7.65
N ASN A 652 -38.15 -24.45 -7.36
CA ASN A 652 -37.64 -24.21 -6.02
C ASN A 652 -37.48 -22.72 -5.65
N VAL A 653 -37.74 -21.78 -6.56
CA VAL A 653 -37.67 -20.32 -6.29
C VAL A 653 -38.47 -19.88 -5.06
N PRO A 654 -39.74 -20.31 -4.85
CA PRO A 654 -40.51 -19.90 -3.68
C PRO A 654 -39.84 -20.27 -2.35
N MET A 655 -39.14 -21.42 -2.32
CA MET A 655 -38.42 -21.87 -1.14
C MET A 655 -37.20 -20.98 -0.85
N PHE A 656 -36.42 -20.61 -1.88
CA PHE A 656 -35.32 -19.66 -1.71
C PHE A 656 -35.83 -18.29 -1.21
N ILE A 657 -36.95 -17.79 -1.76
CA ILE A 657 -37.59 -16.55 -1.27
C ILE A 657 -37.95 -16.67 0.21
N LYS A 658 -38.58 -17.77 0.63
CA LYS A 658 -38.92 -18.01 2.04
C LYS A 658 -37.67 -18.04 2.93
N CYS A 659 -36.57 -18.65 2.45
CA CYS A 659 -35.30 -18.65 3.17
C CYS A 659 -34.72 -17.24 3.32
N VAL A 660 -34.82 -16.37 2.31
CA VAL A 660 -34.40 -14.96 2.42
C VAL A 660 -35.27 -14.19 3.43
N GLN A 661 -36.57 -14.44 3.46
CA GLN A 661 -37.49 -13.71 4.33
C GLN A 661 -37.43 -14.15 5.80
N SER A 662 -37.14 -15.43 6.07
CA SER A 662 -37.32 -16.03 7.41
C SER A 662 -36.12 -16.82 7.93
N GLY A 663 -35.06 -16.98 7.13
CA GLY A 663 -33.82 -17.63 7.56
C GLY A 663 -32.98 -16.77 8.49
N HIS A 664 -31.96 -17.37 9.10
CA HIS A 664 -30.87 -16.62 9.72
C HIS A 664 -29.94 -16.04 8.64
N ASP A 665 -29.09 -15.09 9.01
CA ASP A 665 -28.36 -14.23 8.07
C ASP A 665 -27.53 -14.98 7.01
N GLU A 666 -26.84 -16.06 7.38
CA GLU A 666 -26.03 -16.83 6.42
C GLU A 666 -26.91 -17.60 5.42
N LEU A 667 -28.03 -18.17 5.89
CA LEU A 667 -29.00 -18.84 5.03
C LEU A 667 -29.70 -17.85 4.09
N LYS A 668 -30.04 -16.65 4.57
CA LYS A 668 -30.57 -15.56 3.74
C LYS A 668 -29.60 -15.22 2.62
N ASN A 669 -28.32 -15.07 2.95
CA ASN A 669 -27.30 -14.70 1.97
C ASN A 669 -27.09 -15.80 0.91
N LYS A 670 -26.98 -17.08 1.31
CA LYS A 670 -26.87 -18.22 0.39
C LYS A 670 -28.11 -18.36 -0.53
N ALA A 671 -29.30 -18.17 0.03
CA ALA A 671 -30.55 -18.19 -0.74
C ALA A 671 -30.60 -17.03 -1.76
N LEU A 672 -30.19 -15.83 -1.35
CA LEU A 672 -30.16 -14.65 -2.20
C LEU A 672 -29.14 -14.80 -3.35
N MET A 673 -27.93 -15.29 -3.07
CA MET A 673 -26.93 -15.60 -4.11
C MET A 673 -27.51 -16.58 -5.14
N THR A 674 -28.13 -17.65 -4.65
CA THR A 674 -28.78 -18.65 -5.51
C THR A 674 -29.88 -18.02 -6.38
N LEU A 675 -30.70 -17.13 -5.84
CA LEU A 675 -31.72 -16.41 -6.61
C LEU A 675 -31.09 -15.58 -7.74
N PHE A 676 -30.01 -14.84 -7.46
CA PHE A 676 -29.31 -14.06 -8.49
C PHE A 676 -28.65 -14.94 -9.54
N ASP A 677 -28.11 -16.11 -9.18
CA ASP A 677 -27.53 -17.06 -10.12
C ASP A 677 -28.61 -17.66 -11.04
N LEU A 678 -29.77 -18.02 -10.49
CA LEU A 678 -30.92 -18.51 -11.25
C LEU A 678 -31.48 -17.44 -12.18
N ILE A 679 -31.56 -16.18 -11.73
CA ILE A 679 -31.94 -15.05 -12.57
C ILE A 679 -30.91 -14.87 -13.69
N SER A 680 -29.62 -14.85 -13.38
CA SER A 680 -28.56 -14.68 -14.35
C SER A 680 -28.57 -15.79 -15.41
N LYS A 681 -28.87 -17.02 -15.01
CA LYS A 681 -28.92 -18.20 -15.90
C LYS A 681 -30.21 -18.30 -16.72
N TYR A 682 -31.37 -18.11 -16.10
CA TYR A 682 -32.68 -18.39 -16.71
C TYR A 682 -33.49 -17.15 -17.09
N GLY A 683 -33.04 -15.97 -16.68
CA GLY A 683 -33.63 -14.67 -16.91
C GLY A 683 -34.65 -14.26 -15.85
N TYR A 684 -34.60 -12.98 -15.44
CA TYR A 684 -35.51 -12.41 -14.43
C TYR A 684 -36.99 -12.64 -14.76
N HIS A 685 -37.41 -12.46 -16.01
CA HIS A 685 -38.81 -12.65 -16.42
C HIS A 685 -39.31 -14.08 -16.15
N ALA A 686 -38.49 -15.10 -16.41
CA ALA A 686 -38.89 -16.50 -16.20
C ALA A 686 -39.11 -16.82 -14.72
N ILE A 687 -38.33 -16.17 -13.84
CA ILE A 687 -38.44 -16.30 -12.39
C ILE A 687 -39.65 -15.52 -11.87
N ALA A 688 -39.78 -14.24 -12.25
CA ALA A 688 -40.85 -13.36 -11.80
C ALA A 688 -42.25 -13.82 -12.24
N GLU A 689 -42.38 -14.49 -13.39
CA GLU A 689 -43.66 -15.07 -13.85
C GLU A 689 -44.20 -16.15 -12.88
N LYS A 690 -43.30 -16.90 -12.23
CA LYS A 690 -43.67 -17.95 -11.27
C LYS A 690 -43.65 -17.47 -9.82
N SER A 691 -42.85 -16.45 -9.53
CA SER A 691 -42.67 -15.90 -8.18
C SER A 691 -42.64 -14.38 -8.26
N PRO A 692 -43.81 -13.71 -8.28
CA PRO A 692 -43.90 -12.26 -8.45
C PRO A 692 -43.29 -11.49 -7.27
N ASP A 693 -43.19 -12.12 -6.10
CA ASP A 693 -42.63 -11.52 -4.88
C ASP A 693 -41.10 -11.34 -4.92
N VAL A 694 -40.41 -11.80 -5.97
CA VAL A 694 -38.94 -11.66 -6.09
C VAL A 694 -38.48 -10.20 -6.01
N ARG A 695 -39.29 -9.26 -6.52
CA ARG A 695 -38.98 -7.82 -6.45
C ARG A 695 -39.01 -7.31 -5.01
N SER A 696 -40.04 -7.66 -4.23
CA SER A 696 -40.19 -7.18 -2.85
C SER A 696 -39.12 -7.78 -1.93
N VAL A 697 -38.60 -8.97 -2.26
CA VAL A 697 -37.44 -9.55 -1.59
C VAL A 697 -36.19 -8.67 -1.77
N PHE A 698 -35.95 -8.12 -2.96
CA PHE A 698 -34.82 -7.22 -3.17
C PHE A 698 -34.99 -5.90 -2.40
N GLU A 699 -36.18 -5.32 -2.39
CA GLU A 699 -36.48 -4.11 -1.60
C GLU A 699 -36.21 -4.37 -0.11
N TYR A 700 -36.71 -5.51 0.41
CA TYR A 700 -36.45 -5.95 1.78
C TYR A 700 -34.96 -6.10 2.11
N CYS A 701 -34.16 -6.64 1.19
CA CYS A 701 -32.74 -6.86 1.45
C CYS A 701 -31.87 -5.60 1.32
N LEU A 702 -32.27 -4.63 0.48
CA LEU A 702 -31.58 -3.34 0.39
C LEU A 702 -31.76 -2.51 1.67
N ASP A 703 -32.91 -2.63 2.34
CA ASP A 703 -33.24 -1.94 3.60
C ASP A 703 -32.82 -2.72 4.86
N HIS A 704 -32.12 -3.84 4.71
CA HIS A 704 -31.77 -4.68 5.85
C HIS A 704 -30.52 -4.17 6.57
N ASP A 705 -30.52 -4.22 7.91
CA ASP A 705 -29.39 -3.84 8.77
C ASP A 705 -28.12 -4.69 8.57
N ASN A 706 -28.19 -5.80 7.84
CA ASN A 706 -27.06 -6.69 7.64
C ASN A 706 -26.25 -6.23 6.42
N GLU A 707 -25.05 -5.70 6.67
CA GLU A 707 -24.17 -5.14 5.63
C GLU A 707 -23.85 -6.13 4.50
N LYS A 708 -23.66 -7.42 4.82
CA LYS A 708 -23.35 -8.49 3.86
C LYS A 708 -24.54 -8.78 2.96
N LEU A 709 -25.76 -8.82 3.51
CA LEU A 709 -26.99 -9.03 2.75
C LEU A 709 -27.29 -7.83 1.84
N GLN A 710 -27.12 -6.60 2.36
CA GLN A 710 -27.27 -5.37 1.59
C GLN A 710 -26.25 -5.30 0.45
N ALA A 711 -24.98 -5.64 0.70
CA ALA A 711 -23.93 -5.69 -0.31
C ALA A 711 -24.22 -6.73 -1.40
N THR A 712 -24.62 -7.95 -1.01
CA THR A 712 -24.96 -9.03 -1.95
C THR A 712 -26.16 -8.65 -2.83
N THR A 713 -27.17 -7.99 -2.26
CA THR A 713 -28.33 -7.49 -3.02
C THR A 713 -27.92 -6.39 -4.00
N THR A 714 -27.11 -5.44 -3.54
CA THR A 714 -26.59 -4.34 -4.34
C THR A 714 -25.80 -4.86 -5.55
N GLU A 715 -24.88 -5.80 -5.31
CA GLU A 715 -24.06 -6.41 -6.34
C GLU A 715 -24.89 -7.24 -7.33
N GLY A 716 -25.81 -8.06 -6.82
CA GLY A 716 -26.71 -8.87 -7.63
C GLY A 716 -27.58 -8.00 -8.56
N LEU A 717 -28.21 -6.95 -8.04
CA LEU A 717 -28.98 -6.01 -8.84
C LEU A 717 -28.11 -5.29 -9.89
N ALA A 718 -26.91 -4.83 -9.50
CA ALA A 718 -25.97 -4.21 -10.42
C ALA A 718 -25.62 -5.14 -11.59
N LYS A 719 -25.33 -6.42 -11.32
CA LYS A 719 -25.04 -7.45 -12.33
C LYS A 719 -26.24 -7.71 -13.26
N VAL A 720 -27.44 -7.88 -12.70
CA VAL A 720 -28.67 -8.17 -13.48
C VAL A 720 -29.09 -6.96 -14.33
N MET A 721 -28.88 -5.74 -13.85
CA MET A 721 -29.12 -4.52 -14.62
C MET A 721 -28.07 -4.31 -15.73
N LEU A 722 -26.78 -4.52 -15.44
CA LEU A 722 -25.69 -4.42 -16.45
C LEU A 722 -25.85 -5.46 -17.56
N SER A 723 -26.27 -6.68 -17.21
CA SER A 723 -26.60 -7.75 -18.17
C SER A 723 -27.95 -7.54 -18.89
N ARG A 724 -28.67 -6.45 -18.58
CA ARG A 724 -29.95 -6.04 -19.19
C ARG A 724 -31.10 -7.01 -18.97
N GLN A 725 -31.00 -7.84 -17.93
CA GLN A 725 -32.05 -8.79 -17.57
C GLN A 725 -33.15 -8.14 -16.71
N LEU A 726 -32.82 -7.07 -15.98
CA LEU A 726 -33.76 -6.26 -15.21
C LEU A 726 -33.71 -4.81 -15.69
N LYS A 727 -34.88 -4.26 -16.02
CA LYS A 727 -35.08 -2.83 -16.30
C LYS A 727 -36.15 -2.33 -15.35
N ASP A 728 -35.73 -1.64 -14.30
CA ASP A 728 -36.62 -1.14 -13.25
C ASP A 728 -36.07 0.20 -12.74
N ASP A 729 -36.72 1.29 -13.14
CA ASP A 729 -36.30 2.65 -12.80
C ASP A 729 -36.39 2.90 -11.28
N GLU A 730 -37.38 2.31 -10.59
CA GLU A 730 -37.53 2.47 -9.13
C GLU A 730 -36.39 1.77 -8.38
N MET A 731 -36.00 0.57 -8.81
CA MET A 731 -34.83 -0.11 -8.25
C MET A 731 -33.53 0.66 -8.52
N LEU A 732 -33.38 1.25 -9.71
CA LEU A 732 -32.24 2.09 -10.03
C LEU A 732 -32.21 3.34 -9.12
N LYS A 733 -33.37 3.93 -8.84
CA LYS A 733 -33.51 5.03 -7.90
C LYS A 733 -33.12 4.60 -6.49
N LEU A 734 -33.60 3.45 -5.99
CA LEU A 734 -33.23 2.92 -4.68
C LEU A 734 -31.73 2.71 -4.55
N LEU A 735 -31.06 2.09 -5.53
CA LEU A 735 -29.60 1.96 -5.53
C LEU A 735 -28.89 3.32 -5.52
N THR A 736 -29.44 4.30 -6.25
CA THR A 736 -28.89 5.66 -6.31
C THR A 736 -28.99 6.36 -4.96
N VAL A 737 -30.14 6.26 -4.29
CA VAL A 737 -30.33 6.81 -2.94
C VAL A 737 -29.42 6.09 -1.96
N LEU A 738 -29.40 4.75 -1.99
CA LEU A 738 -28.58 3.89 -1.15
C LEU A 738 -27.10 4.26 -1.22
N TYR A 739 -26.57 4.62 -2.39
CA TYR A 739 -25.16 5.00 -2.55
C TYR A 739 -24.77 6.24 -1.77
N PHE A 740 -25.69 7.19 -1.63
CA PHE A 740 -25.44 8.48 -0.98
C PHE A 740 -26.01 8.54 0.44
N PHE A 741 -26.72 7.51 0.89
CA PHE A 741 -27.40 7.51 2.18
C PHE A 741 -26.39 7.43 3.35
N PRO A 742 -26.63 8.12 4.49
CA PRO A 742 -25.65 8.17 5.60
C PRO A 742 -25.26 6.80 6.15
N THR A 743 -26.23 5.89 6.31
CA THR A 743 -26.01 4.58 6.95
C THR A 743 -25.14 3.64 6.11
N THR A 744 -25.02 3.88 4.80
CA THR A 744 -24.24 3.02 3.89
C THR A 744 -22.85 3.59 3.57
N MET A 745 -22.51 4.77 4.09
CA MET A 745 -21.20 5.40 3.88
C MET A 745 -20.06 4.55 4.49
N GLU A 746 -20.36 3.79 5.54
CA GLU A 746 -19.40 2.88 6.19
C GLU A 746 -19.33 1.49 5.54
N ASN A 747 -20.38 1.09 4.79
CA ASN A 747 -20.40 -0.17 4.06
C ASN A 747 -19.53 -0.07 2.79
N GLY A 748 -18.24 -0.33 2.95
CA GLY A 748 -17.24 -0.25 1.89
C GLY A 748 -17.56 -1.10 0.65
N SER A 749 -18.24 -2.24 0.81
CA SER A 749 -18.62 -3.13 -0.28
C SER A 749 -19.71 -2.53 -1.16
N VAL A 750 -20.76 -1.98 -0.56
CA VAL A 750 -21.83 -1.24 -1.27
C VAL A 750 -21.24 -0.03 -1.99
N GLN A 751 -20.42 0.77 -1.29
CA GLN A 751 -19.78 1.96 -1.84
C GLN A 751 -18.90 1.63 -3.04
N GLN A 752 -18.06 0.60 -2.95
CA GLN A 752 -17.19 0.18 -4.06
C GLN A 752 -18.00 -0.35 -5.25
N CYS A 753 -18.99 -1.20 -5.00
CA CYS A 753 -19.86 -1.75 -6.03
C CYS A 753 -20.56 -0.63 -6.81
N LEU A 754 -21.20 0.31 -6.11
CA LEU A 754 -21.98 1.38 -6.73
C LEU A 754 -21.09 2.44 -7.41
N THR A 755 -19.91 2.71 -6.85
CA THR A 755 -18.90 3.59 -7.49
C THR A 755 -18.48 3.05 -8.87
N TYR A 756 -18.38 1.74 -9.04
CA TYR A 756 -18.10 1.12 -10.33
C TYR A 756 -19.35 1.01 -11.21
N PHE A 757 -20.46 0.57 -10.62
CA PHE A 757 -21.71 0.30 -11.32
C PHE A 757 -22.27 1.53 -12.05
N PHE A 758 -22.41 2.70 -11.40
CA PHE A 758 -23.09 3.83 -12.04
C PHE A 758 -22.40 4.33 -13.31
N PRO A 759 -21.07 4.58 -13.33
CA PRO A 759 -20.39 4.93 -14.57
C PRO A 759 -20.51 3.81 -15.62
N ALA A 760 -20.31 2.54 -15.24
CA ALA A 760 -20.39 1.41 -16.17
C ALA A 760 -21.81 1.26 -16.77
N TYR A 761 -22.85 1.41 -15.96
CA TYR A 761 -24.24 1.30 -16.36
C TYR A 761 -24.64 2.46 -17.28
N CYS A 762 -24.38 3.70 -16.85
CA CYS A 762 -24.79 4.90 -17.57
C CYS A 762 -24.01 5.13 -18.87
N HIS A 763 -22.70 4.83 -18.89
CA HIS A 763 -21.86 5.12 -20.05
C HIS A 763 -21.84 3.98 -21.09
N SER A 764 -22.35 2.79 -20.75
CA SER A 764 -22.37 1.64 -21.67
C SER A 764 -23.51 1.67 -22.69
N ASN A 765 -24.61 2.38 -22.43
CA ASN A 765 -25.78 2.43 -23.31
C ASN A 765 -26.62 3.70 -23.10
N ALA A 766 -27.08 4.31 -24.19
CA ALA A 766 -27.99 5.46 -24.16
C ALA A 766 -29.33 5.18 -23.44
N GLU A 767 -29.86 3.95 -23.51
CA GLU A 767 -31.11 3.60 -22.80
C GLU A 767 -30.93 3.63 -21.28
N ASN A 768 -29.79 3.11 -20.79
CA ASN A 768 -29.43 3.13 -19.37
C ASN A 768 -29.23 4.58 -18.89
N GLN A 769 -28.55 5.39 -19.69
CA GLN A 769 -28.38 6.81 -19.41
C GLN A 769 -29.74 7.55 -19.32
N GLN A 770 -30.70 7.17 -20.17
CA GLN A 770 -32.05 7.71 -20.12
C GLN A 770 -32.85 7.24 -18.89
N SER A 771 -32.64 6.01 -18.41
CA SER A 771 -33.19 5.56 -17.12
C SER A 771 -32.61 6.37 -15.95
N MET A 772 -31.29 6.59 -15.91
CA MET A 772 -30.67 7.44 -14.89
C MET A 772 -31.21 8.87 -14.93
N ALA A 773 -31.35 9.45 -16.14
CA ALA A 773 -31.90 10.80 -16.30
C ALA A 773 -33.36 10.93 -15.83
N ARG A 774 -34.17 9.87 -15.97
CA ARG A 774 -35.57 9.85 -15.51
C ARG A 774 -35.69 9.87 -13.99
N ILE A 775 -34.73 9.29 -13.27
CA ILE A 775 -34.78 9.19 -11.81
C ILE A 775 -33.96 10.27 -11.09
N ALA A 776 -33.03 10.92 -11.79
CA ALA A 776 -32.05 11.83 -11.21
C ALA A 776 -32.66 12.95 -10.36
N VAL A 777 -33.67 13.67 -10.86
CA VAL A 777 -34.26 14.80 -10.12
C VAL A 777 -34.94 14.30 -8.85
N SER A 778 -35.76 13.24 -8.96
CA SER A 778 -36.45 12.66 -7.81
C SER A 778 -35.48 12.13 -6.74
N ALA A 779 -34.37 11.52 -7.15
CA ALA A 779 -33.34 11.03 -6.24
C ALA A 779 -32.59 12.18 -5.56
N ILE A 780 -32.25 13.25 -6.29
CA ILE A 780 -31.63 14.45 -5.71
C ILE A 780 -32.54 15.09 -4.67
N GLN A 781 -33.84 15.19 -4.93
CA GLN A 781 -34.79 15.75 -3.96
C GLN A 781 -34.78 14.96 -2.64
N GLU A 782 -34.91 13.64 -2.73
CA GLU A 782 -34.89 12.75 -1.56
C GLU A 782 -33.57 12.84 -0.78
N LEU A 783 -32.45 12.94 -1.48
CA LEU A 783 -31.12 13.09 -0.88
C LEU A 783 -30.90 14.49 -0.28
N VAL A 784 -31.49 15.54 -0.85
CA VAL A 784 -31.48 16.88 -0.26
C VAL A 784 -32.31 16.91 1.02
N ASP A 785 -33.50 16.32 1.00
CA ASP A 785 -34.35 16.23 2.19
C ASP A 785 -33.63 15.44 3.31
N THR A 786 -33.03 14.30 2.96
CA THR A 786 -32.18 13.52 3.89
C THR A 786 -31.02 14.36 4.44
N TYR A 787 -30.33 15.12 3.57
CA TYR A 787 -29.20 15.96 3.98
C TYR A 787 -29.62 17.09 4.94
N LEU A 788 -30.83 17.64 4.77
CA LEU A 788 -31.37 18.69 5.65
C LEU A 788 -31.78 18.14 7.02
N ASP A 789 -32.12 16.85 7.10
CA ASP A 789 -32.58 16.16 8.31
C ASP A 789 -31.46 15.39 9.05
N LEU A 790 -30.18 15.54 8.64
CA LEU A 790 -29.03 14.87 9.27
C LEU A 790 -28.89 15.17 10.76
N GLN A 791 -28.56 14.14 11.54
CA GLN A 791 -28.15 14.29 12.93
C GLN A 791 -26.69 14.78 13.05
N GLU A 792 -26.27 15.27 14.22
CA GLU A 792 -24.94 15.88 14.42
C GLU A 792 -23.76 14.91 14.16
N ASP A 793 -24.00 13.60 14.33
CA ASP A 793 -23.04 12.52 14.16
C ASP A 793 -23.08 11.86 12.77
N GLU A 794 -24.13 12.12 11.98
CA GLU A 794 -24.28 11.58 10.63
C GLU A 794 -23.49 12.40 9.61
N LYS A 795 -22.99 11.72 8.57
CA LYS A 795 -22.26 12.36 7.46
C LYS A 795 -22.77 11.85 6.13
N MET A 796 -22.91 12.80 5.21
CA MET A 796 -23.37 12.54 3.85
C MET A 796 -22.58 13.41 2.87
N ILE A 797 -22.48 12.97 1.62
CA ILE A 797 -21.89 13.76 0.56
C ILE A 797 -22.76 15.00 0.31
N ASP A 798 -22.11 16.17 0.16
CA ASP A 798 -22.81 17.43 -0.11
C ASP A 798 -23.70 17.33 -1.37
N PRO A 799 -24.98 17.77 -1.33
CA PRO A 799 -25.90 17.64 -2.46
C PRO A 799 -25.43 18.29 -3.76
N LYS A 800 -24.57 19.32 -3.69
CA LYS A 800 -23.93 19.89 -4.88
C LYS A 800 -23.04 18.86 -5.56
N ARG A 801 -22.26 18.12 -4.78
CA ARG A 801 -21.37 17.08 -5.30
C ARG A 801 -22.16 15.90 -5.88
N ILE A 802 -23.25 15.51 -5.23
CA ILE A 802 -24.19 14.50 -5.75
C ILE A 802 -24.74 14.94 -7.11
N SER A 803 -25.18 16.20 -7.22
CA SER A 803 -25.69 16.78 -8.47
C SER A 803 -24.64 16.81 -9.57
N GLU A 804 -23.38 17.12 -9.25
CA GLU A 804 -22.25 17.04 -10.20
C GLU A 804 -22.03 15.60 -10.71
N MET A 805 -22.17 14.59 -9.85
CA MET A 805 -22.02 13.18 -10.24
C MET A 805 -23.16 12.71 -11.14
N MET A 806 -24.42 13.04 -10.82
CA MET A 806 -25.56 12.68 -11.68
C MET A 806 -25.50 13.39 -13.03
N ALA A 807 -25.00 14.62 -13.08
CA ALA A 807 -24.77 15.35 -14.32
C ALA A 807 -23.69 14.67 -15.19
N ASP A 808 -22.63 14.13 -14.58
CA ASP A 808 -21.60 13.35 -15.30
C ASP A 808 -22.18 12.03 -15.84
N TRP A 809 -22.89 11.26 -15.01
CA TRP A 809 -23.49 9.99 -15.42
C TRP A 809 -24.49 10.15 -16.57
N THR A 810 -25.20 11.28 -16.61
CA THR A 810 -26.18 11.58 -17.67
C THR A 810 -25.59 12.34 -18.86
N ASP A 811 -24.27 12.57 -18.90
CA ASP A 811 -23.63 13.30 -19.99
C ASP A 811 -23.49 12.41 -21.25
N PRO A 812 -24.16 12.74 -22.36
CA PRO A 812 -24.11 11.93 -23.58
C PRO A 812 -22.71 11.87 -24.22
N ARG A 813 -21.76 12.72 -23.80
CA ARG A 813 -20.36 12.69 -24.25
C ARG A 813 -19.54 11.59 -23.60
N GLN A 814 -19.97 11.08 -22.46
CA GLN A 814 -19.31 9.98 -21.75
C GLN A 814 -19.71 8.59 -22.30
N LEU A 815 -20.73 8.53 -23.16
CA LEU A 815 -21.17 7.27 -23.77
C LEU A 815 -20.05 6.63 -24.60
N VAL A 816 -19.88 5.32 -24.43
CA VAL A 816 -19.02 4.51 -25.29
C VAL A 816 -19.78 4.21 -26.57
N VAL A 817 -19.51 4.98 -27.63
CA VAL A 817 -20.24 4.90 -28.90
C VAL A 817 -19.35 4.30 -29.98
N PRO A 818 -19.79 3.30 -30.76
CA PRO A 818 -19.08 2.85 -31.95
C PRO A 818 -18.94 4.01 -32.95
N GLU A 819 -17.82 4.10 -33.69
CA GLU A 819 -17.41 5.24 -34.55
C GLU A 819 -18.45 5.75 -35.59
N GLN A 820 -19.64 5.15 -35.70
CA GLN A 820 -20.66 5.39 -36.73
C GLN A 820 -22.06 5.76 -36.20
N GLN A 821 -22.27 5.95 -34.88
CA GLN A 821 -23.57 6.35 -34.32
C GLN A 821 -23.56 7.80 -33.79
N GLU A 822 -24.57 8.59 -34.15
CA GLU A 822 -24.77 9.91 -33.56
C GLU A 822 -25.32 9.79 -32.13
N THR A 823 -24.62 10.36 -31.15
CA THR A 823 -25.09 10.49 -29.78
C THR A 823 -26.33 11.37 -29.69
N ASN A 824 -27.41 10.88 -29.08
CA ASN A 824 -28.56 11.72 -28.74
C ASN A 824 -28.16 12.72 -27.63
N LYS A 825 -27.89 13.97 -28.00
CA LYS A 825 -27.49 15.03 -27.06
C LYS A 825 -28.64 15.58 -26.20
N GLY A 826 -29.86 15.04 -26.34
CA GLY A 826 -31.07 15.54 -25.68
C GLY A 826 -31.40 14.93 -24.32
N VAL A 827 -30.61 13.97 -23.81
CA VAL A 827 -30.95 13.22 -22.57
C VAL A 827 -31.13 14.13 -21.35
N GLN A 828 -30.30 15.17 -21.21
CA GLN A 828 -30.38 16.12 -20.10
C GLN A 828 -31.47 17.20 -20.26
N GLY A 829 -32.08 17.32 -21.45
CA GLY A 829 -33.11 18.32 -21.72
C GLY A 829 -34.37 18.15 -20.85
N PRO A 830 -34.99 16.95 -20.80
CA PRO A 830 -36.10 16.66 -19.91
C PRO A 830 -35.77 16.87 -18.43
N MET A 831 -34.58 16.43 -18.00
CA MET A 831 -34.10 16.62 -16.62
C MET A 831 -34.04 18.10 -16.25
N ALA A 832 -33.53 18.96 -17.14
CA ALA A 832 -33.48 20.40 -16.91
C ALA A 832 -34.89 21.02 -16.77
N LEU A 833 -35.87 20.55 -17.54
CA LEU A 833 -37.26 21.00 -17.42
C LEU A 833 -37.87 20.58 -16.07
N GLU A 834 -37.62 19.35 -15.65
CA GLU A 834 -38.10 18.83 -14.36
C GLU A 834 -37.50 19.59 -13.18
N VAL A 835 -36.20 19.89 -13.19
CA VAL A 835 -35.55 20.75 -12.19
C VAL A 835 -36.24 22.11 -12.09
N VAL A 836 -36.55 22.75 -13.23
CA VAL A 836 -37.24 24.05 -13.23
C VAL A 836 -38.65 23.92 -12.63
N GLN A 837 -39.37 22.84 -12.92
CA GLN A 837 -40.71 22.60 -12.34
C GLN A 837 -40.64 22.45 -10.82
N VAL A 838 -39.68 21.66 -10.32
CA VAL A 838 -39.42 21.47 -8.90
C VAL A 838 -39.11 22.80 -8.20
N LEU A 839 -38.20 23.61 -8.77
CA LEU A 839 -37.84 24.91 -8.19
C LEU A 839 -39.03 25.87 -8.15
N VAL A 840 -39.91 25.84 -9.15
CA VAL A 840 -41.16 26.62 -9.15
C VAL A 840 -42.11 26.14 -8.05
N THR A 841 -42.19 24.85 -7.77
CA THR A 841 -43.01 24.33 -6.66
C THR A 841 -42.42 24.66 -5.28
N CYS A 842 -41.10 24.60 -5.10
CA CYS A 842 -40.45 25.01 -3.86
C CYS A 842 -40.69 26.48 -3.54
N ASN A 843 -40.51 27.38 -4.53
CA ASN A 843 -40.76 28.82 -4.35
C ASN A 843 -42.22 29.15 -4.00
N LYS A 844 -43.19 28.33 -4.42
CA LYS A 844 -44.61 28.52 -4.06
C LYS A 844 -44.92 28.10 -2.62
N ASN A 845 -44.12 27.21 -2.04
CA ASN A 845 -44.29 26.76 -0.66
C ASN A 845 -43.58 27.68 0.35
N ASP A 846 -42.59 28.47 -0.09
CA ASP A 846 -41.91 29.50 0.72
C ASP A 846 -42.68 30.83 0.84
N ASP A 847 -43.72 31.07 0.04
CA ASP A 847 -44.62 32.25 0.19
C ASP A 847 -45.55 32.15 1.43
N GLY A 848 -45.29 31.21 2.35
CA GLY A 848 -46.11 30.92 3.53
C GLY A 848 -45.37 30.59 4.83
N LYS A 849 -44.05 30.84 4.93
CA LYS A 849 -43.30 30.76 6.20
C LYS A 849 -42.29 31.89 6.36
#